data_AF-A0A7H8R5C8-F1
#
_entry.id   AF-A0A7H8R5C8-F1
#
_cell.length_a   1.000
_cell.length_b   1.000
_cell.length_c   1.000
_cell.angle_alpha   90.00
_cell.angle_beta   90.00
_cell.angle_gamma   90.00
#
_symmetry.space_group_name_H-M   'P 1'
#
loop_
_entity.id
_entity.type
_entity.pdbx_description
1 polymer ?
#
loop_
_entity_poly.entity_id
_entity_poly.type
_entity_poly.pdbx_seq_one_letter_code
_entity_poly.pdbx_strand_id
1 'polypeptide(L)'
;MTLISIGFVFLAEIALALDNGLATTPQMGWNDWNAFGCNVSEDLVLKTSSYMSQYGLLAAGYEYVNVDDCWSTSRDPTNNTILVDYSKFPHGMAYVADQLHASGFRFGMYSDAGNKTCGGYPGSLGYEDVDAFTFANWGVDYLKYDNCNNDGIAGSQSISSASPGPSAQAGGYQCSVANIINQLAPIASYGSSGGWNNLDMLEVGNGQMSDAGYMTHFSMWSVLKSPLIIGTDVLSLSTSDFSILVNPAIIAVNQDPLGISAQLRWNTSNTQLWSGPLSPTGNSTTTLDMVVALVNIGNSTTDIEASMSDIFAGQTPGASNWAMNNLWGARLNDTQAQSIMSDGAAAHTDWIYNATEVPYATGLAQKEPLLLGTGSPLLSSQAQKRSPKFVKMQPARVAAAAIFFCLSLCHGVPHQKQSSDYISSCGDNWMARDDVSTNNGEIPRRGYLSAVAEFCQEANGQTVQAGSYLSLATRVFLDGGGDPSSNGIPGYVYFEVNNKQSSDSHTVNADNCTSYLQELSNDNSKCWGSEHSDTKGGTWQVGADAISYHALGQSVPPAQDAVDKLFTNGALSVLGGSDGAALSPFPLNFTSDVIPLPCHSHNDYTRNVPLYDALSAGCTSVEADVWLHSNTLRVSHTDPGDSGPTIQDLYIDPLVALLDAQNPDSGSSKGVYPQNSTQSLVLLVDFKSDGDSTWDAVFSSLQPLRDAGYLSHWDGSQFVSAPITVVTSGNAPLSKAANGSANPSQDMFMDSRVDESLDGFNTSNTYYASADFESAITSSGSAPLSSSNQQKLSDQVSAAHVKGFLARYWDIPSSDLWQELVDSGVDKLNVDDLDAVASVDFHISS
;
A
#
# COMPACT_ATOMS: atom_id res chain seq x y z
N MET A 1 60.36 18.00 -5.34
CA MET A 1 59.76 17.31 -4.19
C MET A 1 58.38 17.91 -4.00
N THR A 2 57.37 17.27 -4.57
CA THR A 2 55.96 17.65 -4.41
C THR A 2 55.24 16.36 -4.11
N LEU A 3 54.91 16.12 -2.83
CA LEU A 3 54.05 15.02 -2.42
C LEU A 3 52.64 15.31 -2.94
N ILE A 4 52.10 14.42 -3.75
CA ILE A 4 50.68 14.37 -4.07
C ILE A 4 50.03 13.60 -2.92
N SER A 5 49.28 14.30 -2.07
CA SER A 5 48.38 13.68 -1.10
C SER A 5 47.25 12.99 -1.86
N ILE A 6 47.25 11.65 -1.80
CA ILE A 6 46.09 10.85 -2.20
C ILE A 6 45.05 11.01 -1.10
N GLY A 7 44.01 11.80 -1.36
CA GLY A 7 42.84 11.87 -0.51
C GLY A 7 42.10 10.54 -0.58
N PHE A 8 42.08 9.80 0.53
CA PHE A 8 41.11 8.74 0.73
C PHE A 8 39.73 9.38 0.79
N VAL A 9 38.96 9.25 -0.29
CA VAL A 9 37.52 9.43 -0.25
C VAL A 9 37.00 8.21 0.52
N PHE A 10 36.60 8.41 1.78
CA PHE A 10 35.72 7.47 2.43
C PHE A 10 34.41 7.49 1.64
N LEU A 11 34.17 6.46 0.84
CA LEU A 11 32.83 6.10 0.41
C LEU A 11 32.10 5.70 1.69
N ALA A 12 31.31 6.63 2.24
CA ALA A 12 30.28 6.25 3.20
C ALA A 12 29.34 5.30 2.44
N GLU A 13 29.14 4.10 2.97
CA GLU A 13 28.06 3.22 2.53
C GLU A 13 26.76 4.03 2.64
N ILE A 14 26.16 4.33 1.48
CA ILE A 14 24.85 4.98 1.44
C ILE A 14 23.87 3.89 1.84
N ALA A 15 23.33 3.96 3.05
CA ALA A 15 22.17 3.18 3.42
C ALA A 15 21.02 3.65 2.52
N LEU A 16 20.56 2.78 1.61
CA LEU A 16 19.37 3.04 0.81
C LEU A 16 18.15 2.68 1.66
N ALA A 17 17.30 3.66 1.92
CA ALA A 17 15.97 3.39 2.47
C ALA A 17 15.08 2.77 1.38
N LEU A 18 14.01 2.09 1.78
CA LEU A 18 12.97 1.61 0.86
C LEU A 18 12.34 2.82 0.16
N ASP A 19 12.43 2.88 -1.17
CA ASP A 19 11.79 3.94 -1.96
C ASP A 19 10.33 3.58 -2.27
N ASN A 20 9.48 3.80 -1.27
CA ASN A 20 8.02 3.62 -1.38
C ASN A 20 7.28 4.94 -1.61
N GLY A 21 7.98 6.01 -2.00
CA GLY A 21 7.41 7.35 -2.20
C GLY A 21 6.95 8.08 -0.93
N LEU A 22 7.10 7.48 0.26
CA LEU A 22 6.71 8.07 1.55
C LEU A 22 7.92 8.67 2.28
N ALA A 23 7.64 9.40 3.36
CA ALA A 23 8.65 10.04 4.21
C ALA A 23 9.72 10.84 3.43
N THR A 24 9.33 11.47 2.31
CA THR A 24 10.23 12.33 1.51
C THR A 24 10.75 13.53 2.31
N THR A 25 9.98 13.95 3.31
CA THR A 25 10.39 14.79 4.44
C THR A 25 10.02 14.07 5.75
N PRO A 26 10.60 14.45 6.91
CA PRO A 26 10.27 13.81 8.18
C PRO A 26 8.77 13.93 8.49
N GLN A 27 8.15 12.84 8.94
CA GLN A 27 6.73 12.84 9.28
C GLN A 27 6.44 13.75 10.49
N MET A 28 5.26 14.37 10.47
CA MET A 28 4.79 15.25 11.53
C MET A 28 3.40 14.83 11.98
N GLY A 29 3.16 14.81 13.28
CA GLY A 29 1.89 14.33 13.80
C GLY A 29 1.75 14.44 15.31
N TRP A 30 0.90 13.60 15.88
CA TRP A 30 0.66 13.47 17.31
C TRP A 30 0.56 11.99 17.69
N ASN A 31 0.96 11.68 18.93
CA ASN A 31 0.83 10.36 19.52
C ASN A 31 0.35 10.47 20.97
N ASP A 32 -0.56 9.60 21.38
CA ASP A 32 -1.25 9.71 22.67
C ASP A 32 -0.40 9.29 23.89
N TRP A 33 0.65 8.49 23.69
CA TRP A 33 1.27 7.70 24.76
C TRP A 33 1.78 8.54 25.94
N ASN A 34 2.55 9.59 25.65
CA ASN A 34 3.21 10.39 26.68
C ASN A 34 2.23 11.09 27.64
N ALA A 35 1.05 11.49 27.13
CA ALA A 35 0.05 12.20 27.92
C ALA A 35 -1.00 11.26 28.52
N PHE A 36 -1.33 10.15 27.84
CA PHE A 36 -2.49 9.33 28.19
C PHE A 36 -2.16 7.88 28.52
N GLY A 37 -1.02 7.34 28.07
CA GLY A 37 -0.69 5.93 28.20
C GLY A 37 -1.84 5.03 27.75
N CYS A 38 -2.15 3.97 28.50
CA CYS A 38 -3.27 3.09 28.15
C CYS A 38 -4.69 3.73 28.25
N ASN A 39 -4.82 4.98 28.71
CA ASN A 39 -6.10 5.69 28.81
C ASN A 39 -6.48 6.36 27.48
N VAL A 40 -6.36 5.62 26.40
CA VAL A 40 -6.75 6.01 25.05
C VAL A 40 -8.18 5.56 24.73
N SER A 41 -8.89 6.32 23.90
CA SER A 41 -10.22 5.97 23.39
C SER A 41 -10.51 6.66 22.07
N GLU A 42 -11.50 6.16 21.33
CA GLU A 42 -12.01 6.78 20.10
C GLU A 42 -12.34 8.26 20.30
N ASP A 43 -13.14 8.59 21.33
CA ASP A 43 -13.51 9.96 21.67
C ASP A 43 -12.29 10.86 21.92
N LEU A 44 -11.27 10.36 22.60
CA LEU A 44 -10.06 11.12 22.86
C LEU A 44 -9.33 11.45 21.57
N VAL A 45 -9.15 10.44 20.70
CA VAL A 45 -8.42 10.57 19.43
C VAL A 45 -9.12 11.55 18.51
N LEU A 46 -10.43 11.39 18.29
CA LEU A 46 -11.22 12.26 17.42
C LEU A 46 -11.36 13.69 17.97
N LYS A 47 -11.45 13.84 19.28
CA LYS A 47 -11.48 15.17 19.89
C LYS A 47 -10.12 15.87 19.78
N THR A 48 -9.04 15.11 19.94
CA THR A 48 -7.67 15.65 19.81
C THR A 48 -7.41 16.11 18.39
N SER A 49 -7.78 15.32 17.38
CA SER A 49 -7.63 15.71 15.96
C SER A 49 -8.46 16.95 15.62
N SER A 50 -9.67 17.07 16.16
CA SER A 50 -10.48 18.30 16.01
C SER A 50 -9.78 19.54 16.56
N TYR A 51 -9.13 19.44 17.73
CA TYR A 51 -8.34 20.55 18.30
C TYR A 51 -7.09 20.83 17.49
N MET A 52 -6.42 19.81 16.97
CA MET A 52 -5.27 19.97 16.07
C MET A 52 -5.66 20.77 14.82
N SER A 53 -6.80 20.46 14.19
CA SER A 53 -7.32 21.25 13.08
C SER A 53 -7.71 22.66 13.50
N GLN A 54 -8.43 22.82 14.62
CA GLN A 54 -8.84 24.13 15.13
C GLN A 54 -7.65 25.05 15.39
N TYR A 55 -6.57 24.52 15.98
CA TYR A 55 -5.37 25.29 16.31
C TYR A 55 -4.43 25.48 15.12
N GLY A 56 -4.71 24.87 13.96
CA GLY A 56 -3.88 24.96 12.77
C GLY A 56 -2.65 24.07 12.80
N LEU A 57 -2.60 23.05 13.66
CA LEU A 57 -1.52 22.06 13.68
C LEU A 57 -1.53 21.22 12.39
N LEU A 58 -2.71 20.79 11.92
CA LEU A 58 -2.83 20.12 10.61
C LEU A 58 -2.29 21.00 9.48
N ALA A 59 -2.68 22.28 9.47
CA ALA A 59 -2.20 23.26 8.48
C ALA A 59 -0.68 23.45 8.55
N ALA A 60 -0.07 23.38 9.74
CA ALA A 60 1.39 23.41 9.89
C ALA A 60 2.09 22.09 9.47
N GLY A 61 1.33 21.05 9.08
CA GLY A 61 1.84 19.78 8.58
C GLY A 61 1.73 18.60 9.54
N TYR A 62 1.21 18.79 10.77
CA TYR A 62 0.99 17.69 11.73
C TYR A 62 -0.20 16.82 11.30
N GLU A 63 0.00 15.98 10.28
CA GLU A 63 -1.06 15.22 9.61
C GLU A 63 -1.27 13.81 10.16
N TYR A 64 -0.30 13.21 10.87
CA TYR A 64 -0.47 11.87 11.46
C TYR A 64 -1.09 11.94 12.85
N VAL A 65 -2.14 11.16 13.10
CA VAL A 65 -2.75 10.96 14.42
C VAL A 65 -2.56 9.50 14.81
N ASN A 66 -1.62 9.25 15.71
CA ASN A 66 -1.16 7.91 16.04
C ASN A 66 -1.78 7.42 17.35
N VAL A 67 -2.43 6.26 17.31
CA VAL A 67 -2.85 5.49 18.48
C VAL A 67 -1.72 4.53 18.86
N ASP A 68 -1.21 4.68 20.07
CA ASP A 68 -0.12 3.88 20.63
C ASP A 68 -0.65 2.60 21.30
N ASP A 69 0.17 1.98 22.16
CA ASP A 69 -0.13 0.70 22.80
C ASP A 69 -1.46 0.69 23.62
N CYS A 70 -1.89 -0.51 24.01
CA CYS A 70 -3.12 -0.76 24.78
C CYS A 70 -4.45 -0.55 24.03
N TRP A 71 -4.45 -0.54 22.71
CA TRP A 71 -5.66 -0.41 21.90
C TRP A 71 -6.41 -1.73 21.66
N SER A 72 -5.74 -2.86 21.84
CA SER A 72 -6.23 -4.22 21.55
C SER A 72 -6.54 -5.02 22.82
N THR A 73 -7.06 -6.25 22.66
CA THR A 73 -7.36 -7.17 23.78
C THR A 73 -6.60 -8.50 23.66
N SER A 74 -6.90 -9.27 22.62
CA SER A 74 -6.33 -10.59 22.34
C SER A 74 -6.29 -10.85 20.84
N ARG A 75 -5.88 -12.04 20.41
CA ARG A 75 -6.07 -12.50 19.03
C ARG A 75 -7.35 -13.32 18.89
N ASP A 76 -7.95 -13.28 17.71
CA ASP A 76 -9.01 -14.21 17.33
C ASP A 76 -8.45 -15.64 17.27
N PRO A 77 -9.10 -16.64 17.89
CA PRO A 77 -8.57 -18.00 17.94
C PRO A 77 -8.66 -18.76 16.62
N THR A 78 -9.35 -18.23 15.62
CA THR A 78 -9.62 -18.89 14.33
C THR A 78 -8.73 -18.32 13.23
N ASN A 79 -8.72 -17.00 13.07
CA ASN A 79 -7.97 -16.33 11.99
C ASN A 79 -6.73 -15.58 12.48
N ASN A 80 -6.44 -15.62 13.78
CA ASN A 80 -5.28 -15.00 14.43
C ASN A 80 -5.19 -13.47 14.34
N THR A 81 -6.19 -12.76 13.82
CA THR A 81 -6.19 -11.28 13.77
C THR A 81 -6.18 -10.66 15.17
N ILE A 82 -5.57 -9.49 15.33
CA ILE A 82 -5.63 -8.74 16.59
C ILE A 82 -7.04 -8.15 16.78
N LEU A 83 -7.64 -8.41 17.94
CA LEU A 83 -8.96 -7.92 18.30
C LEU A 83 -8.88 -6.55 18.99
N VAL A 84 -9.67 -5.61 18.45
CA VAL A 84 -9.86 -4.26 19.01
C VAL A 84 -10.50 -4.31 20.40
N ASP A 85 -10.06 -3.44 21.31
CA ASP A 85 -10.80 -3.19 22.55
C ASP A 85 -12.02 -2.29 22.26
N TYR A 86 -13.16 -2.91 21.98
CA TYR A 86 -14.42 -2.20 21.72
C TYR A 86 -14.97 -1.43 22.93
N SER A 87 -14.39 -1.56 24.13
CA SER A 87 -14.72 -0.67 25.25
C SER A 87 -14.06 0.70 25.13
N LYS A 88 -12.91 0.76 24.43
CA LYS A 88 -12.17 2.00 24.12
C LYS A 88 -12.53 2.56 22.74
N PHE A 89 -12.77 1.65 21.78
CA PHE A 89 -13.06 1.96 20.38
C PHE A 89 -14.38 1.30 19.97
N PRO A 90 -15.53 1.81 20.45
CA PRO A 90 -16.83 1.15 20.28
C PRO A 90 -17.25 0.96 18.81
N HIS A 91 -16.72 1.74 17.88
CA HIS A 91 -16.99 1.60 16.45
C HIS A 91 -15.84 0.93 15.68
N GLY A 92 -14.78 0.49 16.36
CA GLY A 92 -13.61 -0.15 15.74
C GLY A 92 -12.64 0.85 15.10
N MET A 93 -11.49 0.32 14.65
CA MET A 93 -10.38 1.16 14.13
C MET A 93 -10.64 1.72 12.74
N ALA A 94 -11.35 0.99 11.88
CA ALA A 94 -11.75 1.48 10.56
C ALA A 94 -12.56 2.78 10.66
N TYR A 95 -13.49 2.85 11.62
CA TYR A 95 -14.24 4.07 11.86
C TYR A 95 -13.35 5.24 12.29
N VAL A 96 -12.36 4.99 13.16
CA VAL A 96 -11.40 6.03 13.57
C VAL A 96 -10.63 6.55 12.36
N ALA A 97 -10.14 5.65 11.50
CA ALA A 97 -9.45 6.00 10.27
C ALA A 97 -10.34 6.86 9.36
N ASP A 98 -11.57 6.41 9.07
CA ASP A 98 -12.54 7.13 8.24
C ASP A 98 -12.80 8.56 8.75
N GLN A 99 -12.97 8.72 10.08
CA GLN A 99 -13.20 10.05 10.67
C GLN A 99 -11.96 10.96 10.56
N LEU A 100 -10.77 10.39 10.70
CA LEU A 100 -9.50 11.13 10.55
C LEU A 100 -9.27 11.52 9.09
N HIS A 101 -9.45 10.59 8.15
CA HIS A 101 -9.33 10.83 6.71
C HIS A 101 -10.32 11.88 6.23
N ALA A 102 -11.58 11.79 6.65
CA ALA A 102 -12.61 12.79 6.34
C ALA A 102 -12.26 14.21 6.85
N SER A 103 -11.38 14.28 7.86
CA SER A 103 -10.88 15.54 8.45
C SER A 103 -9.51 15.97 7.90
N GLY A 104 -8.95 15.24 6.92
CA GLY A 104 -7.67 15.52 6.28
C GLY A 104 -6.44 15.02 7.04
N PHE A 105 -6.62 14.21 8.09
CA PHE A 105 -5.52 13.54 8.80
C PHE A 105 -5.23 12.17 8.19
N ARG A 106 -4.08 11.62 8.57
CA ARG A 106 -3.65 10.24 8.38
C ARG A 106 -3.72 9.49 9.71
N PHE A 107 -4.11 8.23 9.68
CA PHE A 107 -4.26 7.40 10.87
C PHE A 107 -3.03 6.53 11.09
N GLY A 108 -2.44 6.61 12.27
CA GLY A 108 -1.35 5.73 12.69
C GLY A 108 -1.75 4.76 13.79
N MET A 109 -1.21 3.54 13.73
CA MET A 109 -1.37 2.51 14.74
C MET A 109 -0.02 2.03 15.29
N TYR A 110 -0.09 1.18 16.31
CA TYR A 110 1.05 0.63 17.01
C TYR A 110 0.98 -0.89 17.07
N SER A 111 2.12 -1.54 16.87
CA SER A 111 2.35 -2.94 17.25
C SER A 111 3.83 -3.14 17.62
N ASP A 112 4.25 -4.38 17.77
CA ASP A 112 5.60 -4.75 18.21
C ASP A 112 6.16 -5.90 17.37
N ALA A 113 7.45 -5.83 17.05
CA ALA A 113 8.25 -6.92 16.48
C ALA A 113 8.59 -8.02 17.51
N GLY A 114 7.67 -8.26 18.44
CA GLY A 114 7.75 -9.29 19.46
C GLY A 114 6.39 -9.96 19.68
N ASN A 115 6.39 -11.01 20.49
CA ASN A 115 5.16 -11.76 20.76
C ASN A 115 4.14 -10.95 21.59
N LYS A 116 4.62 -9.89 22.25
CA LYS A 116 3.82 -8.94 23.02
C LYS A 116 4.37 -7.54 22.86
N THR A 117 3.47 -6.58 22.86
CA THR A 117 3.83 -5.17 23.00
C THR A 117 4.51 -4.88 24.33
N CYS A 118 5.13 -3.71 24.46
CA CYS A 118 5.73 -3.27 25.72
C CYS A 118 4.72 -3.23 26.88
N GLY A 119 3.46 -2.89 26.61
CA GLY A 119 2.33 -2.92 27.54
C GLY A 119 1.74 -4.31 27.78
N GLY A 120 2.22 -5.33 27.07
CA GLY A 120 1.85 -6.74 27.27
C GLY A 120 0.64 -7.22 26.45
N TYR A 121 0.19 -6.44 25.47
CA TYR A 121 -0.86 -6.78 24.52
C TYR A 121 -0.30 -7.65 23.38
N PRO A 122 -1.13 -8.26 22.51
CA PRO A 122 -0.63 -9.03 21.37
C PRO A 122 0.31 -8.21 20.49
N GLY A 123 1.55 -8.67 20.31
CA GLY A 123 2.49 -8.14 19.32
C GLY A 123 2.45 -8.98 18.04
N SER A 124 3.07 -8.51 16.98
CA SER A 124 2.92 -9.05 15.61
C SER A 124 3.97 -10.06 15.18
N LEU A 125 4.93 -10.42 16.05
CA LEU A 125 5.96 -11.40 15.68
C LEU A 125 5.32 -12.75 15.30
N GLY A 126 5.55 -13.19 14.05
CA GLY A 126 4.98 -14.40 13.47
C GLY A 126 3.54 -14.27 12.94
N TYR A 127 3.01 -13.05 12.92
CA TYR A 127 1.67 -12.70 12.42
C TYR A 127 1.71 -11.42 11.56
N GLU A 128 2.88 -11.08 11.01
CA GLU A 128 3.13 -9.81 10.33
C GLU A 128 2.18 -9.59 9.15
N ASP A 129 1.97 -10.59 8.30
CA ASP A 129 1.09 -10.50 7.14
C ASP A 129 -0.39 -10.33 7.57
N VAL A 130 -0.82 -11.11 8.57
CA VAL A 130 -2.19 -11.05 9.11
C VAL A 130 -2.47 -9.67 9.69
N ASP A 131 -1.53 -9.13 10.46
CA ASP A 131 -1.69 -7.85 11.11
C ASP A 131 -1.57 -6.69 10.12
N ALA A 132 -0.62 -6.75 9.17
CA ALA A 132 -0.49 -5.76 8.10
C ALA A 132 -1.76 -5.68 7.25
N PHE A 133 -2.33 -6.82 6.85
CA PHE A 133 -3.61 -6.87 6.14
C PHE A 133 -4.76 -6.31 7.00
N THR A 134 -4.78 -6.65 8.29
CA THR A 134 -5.80 -6.13 9.22
C THR A 134 -5.72 -4.60 9.33
N PHE A 135 -4.52 -4.03 9.46
CA PHE A 135 -4.30 -2.59 9.52
C PHE A 135 -4.65 -1.90 8.20
N ALA A 136 -4.25 -2.47 7.06
CA ALA A 136 -4.61 -1.96 5.74
C ALA A 136 -6.14 -1.94 5.53
N ASN A 137 -6.84 -3.01 5.91
CA ASN A 137 -8.30 -3.09 5.83
C ASN A 137 -9.03 -2.10 6.75
N TRP A 138 -8.37 -1.63 7.81
CA TRP A 138 -8.88 -0.54 8.64
C TRP A 138 -8.51 0.85 8.11
N GLY A 139 -7.76 0.98 7.02
CA GLY A 139 -7.33 2.27 6.48
C GLY A 139 -6.19 2.93 7.27
N VAL A 140 -5.28 2.14 7.87
CA VAL A 140 -4.11 2.67 8.58
C VAL A 140 -3.06 3.18 7.58
N ASP A 141 -2.57 4.40 7.79
CA ASP A 141 -1.54 5.05 6.96
C ASP A 141 -0.12 4.91 7.53
N TYR A 142 0.01 4.61 8.83
CA TYR A 142 1.28 4.63 9.55
C TYR A 142 1.33 3.55 10.62
N LEU A 143 2.45 2.82 10.72
CA LEU A 143 2.68 1.85 11.78
C LEU A 143 3.92 2.22 12.59
N LYS A 144 3.73 2.48 13.89
CA LYS A 144 4.82 2.44 14.88
C LYS A 144 5.04 0.98 15.26
N TYR A 145 6.20 0.43 14.91
CA TYR A 145 6.55 -0.96 15.15
C TYR A 145 7.69 -1.09 16.15
N ASP A 146 7.36 -1.51 17.36
CA ASP A 146 8.26 -1.55 18.53
C ASP A 146 9.12 -2.83 18.56
N ASN A 147 9.85 -3.05 19.65
CA ASN A 147 10.82 -4.13 19.77
C ASN A 147 10.87 -4.79 21.16
N CYS A 148 9.77 -4.75 21.93
CA CYS A 148 9.67 -5.46 23.21
C CYS A 148 9.36 -6.95 22.98
N ASN A 149 9.79 -7.82 23.89
CA ASN A 149 9.45 -9.27 23.85
C ASN A 149 9.77 -9.96 22.50
N ASN A 150 10.84 -9.55 21.82
CA ASN A 150 11.27 -10.04 20.50
C ASN A 150 11.91 -11.44 20.48
N ASP A 151 11.71 -12.25 21.52
CA ASP A 151 12.26 -13.61 21.66
C ASP A 151 13.78 -13.75 21.42
N GLY A 152 14.55 -12.68 21.65
CA GLY A 152 16.00 -12.67 21.46
C GLY A 152 16.43 -12.50 20.00
N ILE A 153 15.51 -12.12 19.12
CA ILE A 153 15.74 -11.82 17.69
C ILE A 153 16.34 -10.40 17.56
N ALA A 154 17.43 -10.16 18.27
CA ALA A 154 18.21 -8.92 18.19
C ALA A 154 19.67 -9.18 18.59
N GLY A 155 20.60 -8.32 18.13
CA GLY A 155 22.00 -8.32 18.59
C GLY A 155 23.07 -8.70 17.55
N SER A 156 22.69 -8.95 16.29
CA SER A 156 23.62 -9.03 15.16
C SER A 156 22.99 -8.41 13.90
N GLN A 157 23.82 -7.87 12.99
CA GLN A 157 23.35 -7.31 11.70
C GLN A 157 22.51 -8.30 10.88
N SER A 158 22.82 -9.61 10.95
CA SER A 158 22.10 -10.66 10.21
C SER A 158 20.73 -11.00 10.80
N ILE A 159 20.52 -10.73 12.10
CA ILE A 159 19.26 -10.98 12.80
C ILE A 159 18.38 -9.73 12.72
N SER A 160 18.97 -8.54 12.88
CA SER A 160 18.26 -7.25 12.78
C SER A 160 17.82 -6.87 11.35
N SER A 161 18.35 -7.53 10.32
CA SER A 161 17.87 -7.39 8.93
C SER A 161 16.71 -8.33 8.60
N ALA A 162 16.41 -9.29 9.47
CA ALA A 162 15.31 -10.24 9.34
C ALA A 162 14.06 -9.87 10.19
N SER A 163 14.14 -8.78 10.96
CA SER A 163 13.00 -8.21 11.70
C SER A 163 12.58 -6.87 11.06
N PRO A 164 11.28 -6.58 10.90
CA PRO A 164 10.80 -5.28 10.40
C PRO A 164 11.07 -4.09 11.34
N GLY A 165 11.78 -4.29 12.45
CA GLY A 165 12.22 -3.24 13.37
C GLY A 165 13.75 -3.31 13.55
N PRO A 166 14.47 -2.19 13.34
CA PRO A 166 14.28 -1.08 14.24
C PRO A 166 14.21 0.27 13.52
N SER A 167 13.29 1.13 13.96
CA SER A 167 13.55 2.57 13.87
C SER A 167 14.95 2.83 14.46
N ALA A 168 15.76 3.70 13.84
CA ALA A 168 17.06 4.09 14.39
C ALA A 168 16.90 4.96 15.66
N GLN A 169 16.21 4.43 16.67
CA GLN A 169 16.04 4.99 17.99
C GLN A 169 17.17 4.50 18.89
N ALA A 170 17.74 5.42 19.64
CA ALA A 170 18.69 5.10 20.70
C ALA A 170 18.01 4.19 21.73
N GLY A 171 18.54 2.98 21.95
CA GLY A 171 17.95 2.02 22.89
C GLY A 171 17.98 2.49 24.36
N GLY A 172 17.02 2.00 25.15
CA GLY A 172 16.80 2.41 26.55
C GLY A 172 15.63 3.40 26.68
N TYR A 173 15.29 3.80 27.91
CA TYR A 173 14.22 4.77 28.21
C TYR A 173 14.69 5.75 29.30
N GLN A 174 13.98 6.87 29.50
CA GLN A 174 14.38 7.98 30.39
C GLN A 174 15.69 8.68 29.98
N CYS A 175 16.00 8.69 28.69
CA CYS A 175 17.10 9.45 28.12
C CYS A 175 16.76 10.95 28.12
N SER A 176 17.69 11.80 28.57
CA SER A 176 17.49 13.25 28.48
C SER A 176 17.63 13.74 27.04
N VAL A 177 17.01 14.88 26.71
CA VAL A 177 17.15 15.56 25.40
C VAL A 177 18.62 15.68 24.97
N ALA A 178 19.50 16.10 25.89
CA ALA A 178 20.93 16.23 25.60
C ALA A 178 21.61 14.86 25.37
N ASN A 179 21.17 13.81 26.05
CA ASN A 179 21.68 12.46 25.83
C ASN A 179 21.31 11.97 24.42
N ILE A 180 20.05 12.11 24.01
CA ILE A 180 19.57 11.70 22.67
C ILE A 180 20.34 12.43 21.56
N ILE A 181 20.47 13.76 21.65
CA ILE A 181 21.24 14.57 20.69
C ILE A 181 22.69 14.07 20.56
N ASN A 182 23.34 13.76 21.69
CA ASN A 182 24.73 13.29 21.70
C ASN A 182 24.87 11.87 21.14
N GLN A 183 23.89 10.99 21.36
CA GLN A 183 23.90 9.63 20.80
C GLN A 183 23.75 9.63 19.28
N LEU A 184 23.00 10.58 18.72
CA LEU A 184 22.79 10.66 17.27
C LEU A 184 23.85 11.45 16.51
N ALA A 185 24.61 12.32 17.17
CA ALA A 185 25.69 13.06 16.54
C ALA A 185 26.57 12.24 15.56
N PRO A 186 27.02 11.00 15.88
CA PRO A 186 27.83 10.20 14.95
C PRO A 186 27.06 9.61 13.76
N ILE A 187 25.72 9.51 13.82
CA ILE A 187 24.88 8.90 12.77
C ILE A 187 23.91 9.90 12.12
N ALA A 188 24.06 11.19 12.40
CA ALA A 188 23.18 12.24 11.87
C ALA A 188 23.09 12.22 10.34
N SER A 189 24.15 11.81 9.65
CA SER A 189 24.20 11.68 8.19
C SER A 189 23.49 10.47 7.60
N TYR A 190 22.99 9.54 8.44
CA TYR A 190 22.28 8.34 7.95
C TYR A 190 20.82 8.63 7.61
N GLY A 191 20.23 9.70 8.18
CA GLY A 191 18.90 10.14 7.81
C GLY A 191 18.88 10.82 6.43
N SER A 192 17.94 10.43 5.58
CA SER A 192 17.71 11.01 4.26
C SER A 192 16.25 10.85 3.84
N SER A 193 15.87 11.45 2.70
CA SER A 193 14.53 11.26 2.11
C SER A 193 14.17 9.78 2.02
N GLY A 194 13.00 9.39 2.52
CA GLY A 194 12.54 8.00 2.61
C GLY A 194 12.94 7.27 3.90
N GLY A 195 13.89 7.80 4.70
CA GLY A 195 14.34 7.15 5.92
C GLY A 195 15.06 8.09 6.90
N TRP A 196 14.37 8.47 7.97
CA TRP A 196 14.87 9.46 8.94
C TRP A 196 15.29 8.83 10.27
N ASN A 197 16.35 9.39 10.88
CA ASN A 197 16.67 9.08 12.27
C ASN A 197 15.54 9.59 13.17
N ASN A 198 14.96 8.72 13.99
CA ASN A 198 13.86 9.08 14.89
C ASN A 198 14.40 9.38 16.30
N LEU A 199 14.27 10.63 16.76
CA LEU A 199 14.75 11.07 18.07
C LEU A 199 13.74 10.83 19.20
N ASP A 200 12.67 10.10 18.94
CA ASP A 200 11.49 9.98 19.80
C ASP A 200 10.62 11.25 19.78
N MET A 201 9.46 11.18 20.44
CA MET A 201 8.43 12.21 20.45
C MET A 201 8.89 13.55 21.05
N LEU A 202 8.16 14.60 20.71
CA LEU A 202 8.33 15.93 21.29
C LEU A 202 7.71 15.99 22.69
N GLU A 203 8.52 16.40 23.68
CA GLU A 203 8.13 16.62 25.08
C GLU A 203 7.56 18.02 25.34
N VAL A 204 7.45 18.87 24.31
CA VAL A 204 6.95 20.24 24.41
C VAL A 204 5.56 20.24 25.05
N GLY A 205 5.43 20.85 26.23
CA GLY A 205 4.18 20.91 27.00
C GLY A 205 4.07 19.95 28.19
N ASN A 206 4.94 18.94 28.31
CA ASN A 206 4.84 17.90 29.36
C ASN A 206 5.38 18.33 30.75
N GLY A 207 5.59 19.64 30.96
CA GLY A 207 5.97 20.24 32.25
C GLY A 207 7.39 20.03 32.79
N GLN A 208 8.26 19.25 32.14
CA GLN A 208 9.59 18.90 32.68
C GLN A 208 10.73 19.84 32.24
N MET A 209 10.49 20.76 31.31
CA MET A 209 11.48 21.72 30.84
C MET A 209 10.97 23.16 30.89
N SER A 210 11.90 24.11 30.97
CA SER A 210 11.60 25.52 30.77
C SER A 210 11.28 25.79 29.29
N ASP A 211 10.62 26.92 29.00
CA ASP A 211 10.38 27.42 27.63
C ASP A 211 11.64 27.37 26.75
N ALA A 212 12.77 27.81 27.30
CA ALA A 212 14.07 27.73 26.63
C ALA A 212 14.47 26.27 26.29
N GLY A 213 14.28 25.36 27.25
CA GLY A 213 14.54 23.94 27.07
C GLY A 213 13.68 23.33 25.96
N TYR A 214 12.39 23.66 25.91
CA TYR A 214 11.51 23.23 24.82
C TYR A 214 11.89 23.83 23.47
N MET A 215 12.25 25.11 23.41
CA MET A 215 12.77 25.72 22.18
C MET A 215 14.04 25.00 21.69
N THR A 216 14.94 24.65 22.61
CA THR A 216 16.16 23.90 22.30
C THR A 216 15.84 22.51 21.76
N HIS A 217 14.96 21.78 22.44
CA HIS A 217 14.51 20.45 22.02
C HIS A 217 13.86 20.48 20.63
N PHE A 218 12.86 21.34 20.40
CA PHE A 218 12.17 21.47 19.12
C PHE A 218 13.11 21.90 17.98
N SER A 219 14.04 22.83 18.25
CA SER A 219 15.04 23.25 17.26
C SER A 219 15.96 22.10 16.89
N MET A 220 16.42 21.32 17.86
CA MET A 220 17.36 20.22 17.61
C MET A 220 16.72 19.07 16.84
N TRP A 221 15.47 18.71 17.15
CA TRP A 221 14.70 17.74 16.36
C TRP A 221 14.53 18.23 14.92
N SER A 222 14.30 19.53 14.74
CA SER A 222 14.11 20.13 13.43
C SER A 222 15.39 20.14 12.57
N VAL A 223 16.52 20.59 13.12
CA VAL A 223 17.79 20.64 12.35
C VAL A 223 18.38 19.26 12.07
N LEU A 224 18.04 18.25 12.88
CA LEU A 224 18.45 16.86 12.70
C LEU A 224 17.47 16.03 11.86
N LYS A 225 16.43 16.67 11.30
CA LYS A 225 15.40 16.03 10.47
C LYS A 225 14.71 14.86 11.18
N SER A 226 14.51 14.98 12.49
CA SER A 226 13.67 14.05 13.22
C SER A 226 12.23 14.16 12.75
N PRO A 227 11.44 13.06 12.79
CA PRO A 227 10.00 13.15 12.89
C PRO A 227 9.60 14.14 13.99
N LEU A 228 8.58 14.98 13.74
CA LEU A 228 8.03 15.92 14.72
C LEU A 228 6.66 15.40 15.19
N ILE A 229 6.69 14.41 16.08
CA ILE A 229 5.47 13.83 16.66
C ILE A 229 5.21 14.47 18.02
N ILE A 230 4.10 15.18 18.16
CA ILE A 230 3.67 15.82 19.40
C ILE A 230 3.28 14.73 20.41
N GLY A 231 3.93 14.72 21.58
CA GLY A 231 3.62 13.78 22.67
C GLY A 231 2.98 14.45 23.88
N THR A 232 2.16 15.49 23.67
CA THR A 232 1.51 16.21 24.77
C THR A 232 -0.02 16.20 24.62
N ASP A 233 -0.72 16.58 25.68
CA ASP A 233 -2.17 16.78 25.63
C ASP A 233 -2.51 18.09 24.92
N VAL A 234 -2.92 17.97 23.65
CA VAL A 234 -3.32 19.11 22.81
C VAL A 234 -4.51 19.88 23.40
N LEU A 235 -5.38 19.22 24.17
CA LEU A 235 -6.56 19.84 24.79
C LEU A 235 -6.18 20.82 25.91
N SER A 236 -4.99 20.69 26.49
CA SER A 236 -4.51 21.49 27.62
C SER A 236 -3.20 22.25 27.36
N LEU A 237 -2.82 22.41 26.08
CA LEU A 237 -1.67 23.21 25.65
C LEU A 237 -1.70 24.63 26.22
N SER A 238 -0.55 25.10 26.70
CA SER A 238 -0.36 26.53 27.01
C SER A 238 -0.09 27.34 25.74
N THR A 239 -0.34 28.65 25.77
CA THR A 239 -0.02 29.56 24.64
C THR A 239 1.47 29.52 24.29
N SER A 240 2.32 29.42 25.31
CA SER A 240 3.77 29.31 25.18
C SER A 240 4.15 28.05 24.42
N ASP A 241 3.64 26.89 24.83
CA ASP A 241 4.00 25.59 24.22
C ASP A 241 3.41 25.46 22.82
N PHE A 242 2.16 25.90 22.62
CA PHE A 242 1.55 25.99 21.30
C PHE A 242 2.42 26.82 20.34
N SER A 243 2.88 28.01 20.75
CA SER A 243 3.70 28.87 19.89
C SER A 243 5.07 28.27 19.51
N ILE A 244 5.56 27.27 20.25
CA ILE A 244 6.75 26.49 19.88
C ILE A 244 6.38 25.51 18.77
N LEU A 245 5.31 24.73 18.97
CA LEU A 245 4.87 23.69 18.04
C LEU A 245 4.46 24.25 16.67
N VAL A 246 3.93 25.48 16.59
CA VAL A 246 3.52 26.07 15.31
C VAL A 246 4.53 27.04 14.70
N ASN A 247 5.78 27.09 15.17
CA ASN A 247 6.75 28.04 14.62
C ASN A 247 7.12 27.67 13.16
N PRO A 248 6.65 28.43 12.16
CA PRO A 248 6.74 28.01 10.76
C PRO A 248 8.18 28.04 10.24
N ALA A 249 9.04 28.93 10.74
CA ALA A 249 10.43 29.04 10.31
C ALA A 249 11.29 27.88 10.81
N ILE A 250 10.97 27.32 11.98
CA ILE A 250 11.67 26.14 12.51
C ILE A 250 11.18 24.86 11.82
N ILE A 251 9.87 24.74 11.59
CA ILE A 251 9.30 23.60 10.84
C ILE A 251 9.82 23.59 9.40
N ALA A 252 9.93 24.75 8.74
CA ALA A 252 10.48 24.83 7.38
C ALA A 252 11.91 24.30 7.28
N VAL A 253 12.69 24.40 8.36
CA VAL A 253 13.99 23.72 8.42
C VAL A 253 13.77 22.22 8.43
N ASN A 254 12.92 21.67 9.30
CA ASN A 254 12.65 20.22 9.35
C ASN A 254 12.16 19.68 7.99
N GLN A 255 11.25 20.40 7.35
CA GLN A 255 10.59 20.06 6.07
C GLN A 255 11.36 20.55 4.83
N ASP A 256 12.62 20.96 4.98
CA ASP A 256 13.43 21.43 3.87
C ASP A 256 13.64 20.33 2.82
N PRO A 257 13.37 20.58 1.53
CA PRO A 257 13.37 19.55 0.49
C PRO A 257 14.77 19.03 0.15
N LEU A 258 15.85 19.66 0.64
CA LEU A 258 17.19 19.07 0.50
C LEU A 258 17.36 17.85 1.40
N GLY A 259 16.62 17.80 2.52
CA GLY A 259 16.57 16.62 3.37
C GLY A 259 17.88 16.28 4.07
N ILE A 260 18.78 17.25 4.30
CA ILE A 260 20.09 17.01 4.92
C ILE A 260 20.10 17.46 6.38
N SER A 261 20.40 16.52 7.28
CA SER A 261 20.60 16.80 8.71
C SER A 261 21.84 17.65 8.98
N ALA A 262 21.70 18.61 9.91
CA ALA A 262 22.82 19.37 10.42
C ALA A 262 23.85 18.46 11.08
N GLN A 263 25.13 18.78 10.89
CA GLN A 263 26.24 18.02 11.42
C GLN A 263 26.86 18.76 12.61
N LEU A 264 27.28 18.01 13.63
CA LEU A 264 28.02 18.55 14.76
C LEU A 264 29.40 19.03 14.26
N ARG A 265 29.67 20.33 14.39
CA ARG A 265 30.94 20.94 13.96
C ARG A 265 31.97 20.94 15.07
N TRP A 266 31.53 21.26 16.28
CA TRP A 266 32.33 21.11 17.49
C TRP A 266 31.43 20.98 18.70
N ASN A 267 31.98 20.35 19.73
CA ASN A 267 31.33 20.14 21.03
C ASN A 267 32.35 20.48 22.13
N THR A 268 31.98 21.36 23.05
CA THR A 268 32.73 21.63 24.28
C THR A 268 32.09 20.91 25.45
N SER A 269 32.45 21.24 26.69
CA SER A 269 31.77 20.65 27.86
C SER A 269 30.30 21.06 27.99
N ASN A 270 29.94 22.27 27.53
CA ASN A 270 28.61 22.85 27.76
C ASN A 270 27.97 23.49 26.51
N THR A 271 28.70 23.57 25.39
CA THR A 271 28.22 24.26 24.18
C THR A 271 28.51 23.45 22.93
N GLN A 272 27.64 23.58 21.93
CA GLN A 272 27.76 22.90 20.65
C GLN A 272 27.49 23.87 19.49
N LEU A 273 28.15 23.61 18.36
CA LEU A 273 27.77 24.16 17.07
C LEU A 273 27.35 23.02 16.16
N TRP A 274 26.15 23.17 15.60
CA TRP A 274 25.65 22.35 14.51
C TRP A 274 25.41 23.22 13.28
N SER A 275 25.72 22.69 12.09
CA SER A 275 25.31 23.34 10.86
C SER A 275 25.08 22.36 9.73
N GLY A 276 24.13 22.69 8.85
CA GLY A 276 23.77 21.88 7.70
C GLY A 276 23.34 22.76 6.52
N PRO A 277 23.49 22.26 5.28
CA PRO A 277 22.93 22.92 4.12
C PRO A 277 21.40 22.81 4.13
N LEU A 278 20.75 23.81 3.55
CA LEU A 278 19.32 23.84 3.24
C LEU A 278 19.14 24.09 1.75
N SER A 279 17.95 23.74 1.24
CA SER A 279 17.56 24.16 -0.08
C SER A 279 17.64 25.68 -0.22
N PRO A 280 18.08 26.16 -1.40
CA PRO A 280 18.18 27.58 -1.64
C PRO A 280 16.80 28.24 -1.67
N THR A 281 16.63 29.33 -0.94
CA THR A 281 15.43 30.17 -1.02
C THR A 281 15.50 31.15 -2.19
N GLY A 282 14.37 31.34 -2.86
CA GLY A 282 14.34 32.10 -4.12
C GLY A 282 14.95 31.34 -5.30
N ASN A 283 15.44 32.10 -6.28
CA ASN A 283 15.87 31.57 -7.58
C ASN A 283 17.35 31.14 -7.63
N SER A 284 18.02 30.99 -6.49
CA SER A 284 19.40 30.48 -6.47
C SER A 284 19.35 28.97 -6.73
N THR A 285 20.00 28.47 -7.79
CA THR A 285 20.09 27.02 -8.05
C THR A 285 21.47 26.45 -7.74
N THR A 286 22.41 27.29 -7.31
CA THR A 286 23.83 26.90 -7.16
C THR A 286 24.39 27.10 -5.75
N THR A 287 23.80 27.99 -4.95
CA THR A 287 24.28 28.30 -3.59
C THR A 287 23.20 27.91 -2.60
N LEU A 288 23.46 26.85 -1.83
CA LEU A 288 22.62 26.36 -0.76
C LEU A 288 22.57 27.37 0.39
N ASP A 289 21.42 27.46 1.05
CA ASP A 289 21.31 28.17 2.32
C ASP A 289 21.92 27.31 3.44
N MET A 290 22.12 27.89 4.63
CA MET A 290 22.69 27.15 5.77
C MET A 290 21.83 27.34 7.01
N VAL A 291 21.57 26.25 7.73
CA VAL A 291 21.10 26.32 9.11
C VAL A 291 22.28 26.27 10.07
N VAL A 292 22.24 27.10 11.11
CA VAL A 292 23.21 27.15 12.19
C VAL A 292 22.48 27.06 13.52
N ALA A 293 22.82 26.07 14.35
CA ALA A 293 22.34 25.95 15.72
C ALA A 293 23.51 26.06 16.70
N LEU A 294 23.50 27.14 17.48
CA LEU A 294 24.37 27.31 18.65
C LEU A 294 23.60 26.80 19.86
N VAL A 295 24.10 25.77 20.53
CA VAL A 295 23.38 25.07 21.61
C VAL A 295 24.14 25.26 22.92
N ASN A 296 23.44 25.71 23.97
CA ASN A 296 23.97 25.76 25.33
C ASN A 296 23.30 24.66 26.18
N ILE A 297 24.00 23.57 26.44
CA ILE A 297 23.56 22.48 27.34
C ILE A 297 23.97 22.71 28.80
N GLY A 298 24.65 23.82 29.10
CA GLY A 298 25.05 24.19 30.45
C GLY A 298 23.97 24.90 31.25
N ASN A 299 24.15 24.94 32.58
CA ASN A 299 23.19 25.49 33.53
C ASN A 299 23.28 27.02 33.71
N SER A 300 24.13 27.68 32.93
CA SER A 300 24.37 29.13 33.01
C SER A 300 24.32 29.78 31.63
N THR A 301 23.92 31.05 31.58
CA THR A 301 24.06 31.90 30.40
C THR A 301 25.52 31.94 29.93
N THR A 302 25.77 31.77 28.64
CA THR A 302 27.10 31.89 28.04
C THR A 302 27.05 32.58 26.69
N ASP A 303 28.14 33.24 26.31
CA ASP A 303 28.37 33.67 24.94
C ASP A 303 28.89 32.47 24.13
N ILE A 304 28.41 32.34 22.90
CA ILE A 304 28.88 31.32 21.94
C ILE A 304 29.32 32.03 20.66
N GLU A 305 30.51 31.69 20.17
CA GLU A 305 31.07 32.22 18.93
C GLU A 305 31.30 31.08 17.93
N ALA A 306 30.92 31.31 16.68
CA ALA A 306 31.21 30.42 15.57
C ALA A 306 31.78 31.23 14.40
N SER A 307 32.89 30.76 13.83
CA SER A 307 33.46 31.36 12.63
C SER A 307 32.78 30.82 11.36
N MET A 308 32.91 31.53 10.25
CA MET A 308 32.52 31.00 8.94
C MET A 308 33.25 29.69 8.63
N SER A 309 34.50 29.54 9.06
CA SER A 309 35.23 28.28 8.87
C SER A 309 34.59 27.12 9.64
N ASP A 310 34.03 27.37 10.83
CA ASP A 310 33.36 26.31 11.60
C ASP A 310 32.02 25.94 10.96
N ILE A 311 31.24 26.94 10.54
CA ILE A 311 29.92 26.76 9.92
C ILE A 311 30.03 25.96 8.61
N PHE A 312 31.03 26.24 7.79
CA PHE A 312 31.25 25.58 6.49
C PHE A 312 32.27 24.43 6.58
N ALA A 313 32.62 23.96 7.79
CA ALA A 313 33.57 22.86 8.01
C ALA A 313 34.88 22.98 7.22
N GLY A 314 35.45 24.19 7.20
CA GLY A 314 36.68 24.53 6.49
C GLY A 314 36.52 24.71 4.98
N GLN A 315 35.34 24.48 4.42
CA GLN A 315 35.05 24.75 3.01
C GLN A 315 34.88 26.26 2.76
N THR A 316 35.19 26.67 1.53
CA THR A 316 35.01 28.07 1.13
C THR A 316 33.51 28.34 0.96
N PRO A 317 32.93 29.35 1.65
CA PRO A 317 31.53 29.70 1.47
C PRO A 317 31.23 30.06 0.01
N GLY A 318 30.11 29.56 -0.53
CA GLY A 318 29.71 29.81 -1.92
C GLY A 318 29.36 31.27 -2.24
N ALA A 319 29.18 32.11 -1.22
CA ALA A 319 28.91 33.53 -1.36
C ALA A 319 29.83 34.40 -0.48
N SER A 320 30.07 35.64 -0.92
CA SER A 320 30.88 36.61 -0.19
C SER A 320 30.14 37.30 0.96
N ASN A 321 28.81 37.37 0.90
CA ASN A 321 27.96 37.94 1.93
C ASN A 321 26.75 37.04 2.16
N TRP A 322 26.28 37.03 3.40
CA TRP A 322 25.37 36.04 3.94
C TRP A 322 24.39 36.76 4.89
N ALA A 323 23.11 36.79 4.56
CA ALA A 323 22.09 37.42 5.41
C ALA A 323 21.69 36.46 6.52
N MET A 324 21.83 36.83 7.78
CA MET A 324 21.48 35.98 8.91
C MET A 324 20.07 36.31 9.40
N ASN A 325 19.21 35.31 9.53
CA ASN A 325 17.87 35.45 10.07
C ASN A 325 17.69 34.63 11.35
N ASN A 326 17.02 35.19 12.34
CA ASN A 326 16.63 34.51 13.57
C ASN A 326 15.29 33.78 13.36
N LEU A 327 15.32 32.44 13.33
CA LEU A 327 14.13 31.62 13.06
C LEU A 327 13.10 31.67 14.20
N TRP A 328 13.56 31.83 15.45
CA TRP A 328 12.66 32.07 16.58
C TRP A 328 12.00 33.46 16.56
N GLY A 329 12.40 34.33 15.63
CA GLY A 329 11.72 35.58 15.36
C GLY A 329 10.33 35.44 14.78
N ALA A 330 9.99 34.29 14.19
CA ALA A 330 8.65 33.99 13.67
C ALA A 330 7.70 33.42 14.74
N ARG A 331 8.16 33.26 15.99
CA ARG A 331 7.34 32.74 17.09
C ARG A 331 6.19 33.70 17.39
N LEU A 332 4.98 33.14 17.49
CA LEU A 332 3.80 33.87 17.95
C LEU A 332 4.02 34.39 19.37
N ASN A 333 3.52 35.60 19.65
CA ASN A 333 3.42 36.05 21.03
C ASN A 333 2.18 35.44 21.72
N ASP A 334 2.14 35.48 23.06
CA ASP A 334 1.07 34.88 23.85
C ASP A 334 -0.33 35.38 23.48
N THR A 335 -0.47 36.64 23.04
CA THR A 335 -1.77 37.19 22.63
C THR A 335 -2.23 36.58 21.30
N GLN A 336 -1.34 36.48 20.31
CA GLN A 336 -1.65 35.84 19.02
C GLN A 336 -1.97 34.35 19.22
N ALA A 337 -1.15 33.66 20.00
CA ALA A 337 -1.37 32.25 20.35
C ALA A 337 -2.73 32.06 21.04
N GLN A 338 -3.07 32.88 22.04
CA GLN A 338 -4.35 32.82 22.72
C GLN A 338 -5.53 33.07 21.77
N SER A 339 -5.42 34.05 20.86
CA SER A 339 -6.46 34.34 19.88
C SER A 339 -6.69 33.17 18.92
N ILE A 340 -5.63 32.50 18.45
CA ILE A 340 -5.78 31.29 17.62
C ILE A 340 -6.45 30.17 18.41
N MET A 341 -6.02 29.92 19.64
CA MET A 341 -6.59 28.84 20.46
C MET A 341 -8.05 29.10 20.86
N SER A 342 -8.49 30.37 20.89
CA SER A 342 -9.88 30.74 21.22
C SER A 342 -10.79 30.85 19.99
N ASP A 343 -10.31 31.48 18.91
CA ASP A 343 -11.12 31.80 17.73
C ASP A 343 -10.95 30.76 16.60
N GLY A 344 -9.89 29.95 16.65
CA GLY A 344 -9.47 29.02 15.61
C GLY A 344 -8.50 29.64 14.59
N ALA A 345 -7.57 28.83 14.06
CA ALA A 345 -6.53 29.27 13.12
C ALA A 345 -7.10 29.81 11.79
N ALA A 346 -8.26 29.33 11.35
CA ALA A 346 -8.94 29.81 10.16
C ALA A 346 -9.32 31.31 10.24
N ALA A 347 -9.46 31.87 11.43
CA ALA A 347 -9.69 33.31 11.63
C ALA A 347 -8.41 34.15 11.58
N HIS A 348 -7.23 33.52 11.56
CA HIS A 348 -5.92 34.13 11.75
C HIS A 348 -4.88 33.62 10.73
N THR A 349 -5.28 33.56 9.44
CA THR A 349 -4.48 32.96 8.35
C THR A 349 -3.10 33.61 8.11
N ASP A 350 -2.88 34.83 8.59
CA ASP A 350 -1.60 35.54 8.44
C ASP A 350 -0.54 35.11 9.48
N TRP A 351 -0.93 34.31 10.48
CA TRP A 351 -0.07 33.96 11.63
C TRP A 351 0.41 32.51 11.63
N ILE A 352 -0.38 31.60 11.05
CA ILE A 352 -0.04 30.19 10.89
C ILE A 352 0.24 29.94 9.42
N TYR A 353 1.37 29.29 9.13
CA TYR A 353 1.67 28.87 7.77
C TYR A 353 0.83 27.65 7.40
N ASN A 354 0.09 27.74 6.29
CA ASN A 354 -0.74 26.65 5.78
C ASN A 354 0.03 25.81 4.75
N ALA A 355 0.76 24.81 5.22
CA ALA A 355 1.53 23.88 4.42
C ALA A 355 0.66 22.96 3.55
N THR A 356 -0.61 22.73 3.93
CA THR A 356 -1.59 22.01 3.12
C THR A 356 -1.94 22.77 1.83
N GLU A 357 -1.95 24.10 1.89
CA GLU A 357 -2.22 24.97 0.73
C GLU A 357 -0.93 25.28 -0.05
N VAL A 358 0.14 25.64 0.64
CA VAL A 358 1.45 25.95 0.04
C VAL A 358 2.52 25.09 0.72
N PRO A 359 3.03 24.03 0.07
CA PRO A 359 4.08 23.19 0.65
C PRO A 359 5.31 24.01 1.06
N TYR A 360 6.01 23.60 2.12
CA TYR A 360 7.20 24.32 2.62
C TYR A 360 8.25 24.56 1.54
N ALA A 361 8.50 23.57 0.66
CA ALA A 361 9.40 23.72 -0.48
C ALA A 361 9.01 24.91 -1.38
N THR A 362 7.73 25.04 -1.69
CA THR A 362 7.17 26.13 -2.51
C THR A 362 7.29 27.47 -1.77
N GLY A 363 6.90 27.53 -0.50
CA GLY A 363 6.99 28.76 0.29
C GLY A 363 8.44 29.25 0.45
N LEU A 364 9.39 28.34 0.67
CA LEU A 364 10.82 28.66 0.75
C LEU A 364 11.34 29.21 -0.59
N ALA A 365 10.95 28.59 -1.71
CA ALA A 365 11.28 29.09 -3.05
C ALA A 365 10.65 30.47 -3.31
N GLN A 366 9.46 30.74 -2.77
CA GLN A 366 8.78 32.03 -2.89
C GLN A 366 9.26 33.09 -1.90
N LYS A 367 10.15 32.72 -0.96
CA LYS A 367 10.63 33.57 0.14
C LYS A 367 9.50 34.04 1.06
N GLU A 368 8.59 33.14 1.38
CA GLU A 368 7.47 33.40 2.27
C GLU A 368 7.97 33.92 3.64
N PRO A 369 7.60 35.13 4.08
CA PRO A 369 8.21 35.77 5.24
C PRO A 369 8.12 34.95 6.53
N LEU A 370 7.01 34.22 6.73
CA LEU A 370 6.81 33.37 7.91
C LEU A 370 7.87 32.26 8.01
N LEU A 371 8.36 31.77 6.87
CA LEU A 371 9.33 30.66 6.83
C LEU A 371 10.78 31.11 7.05
N LEU A 372 11.06 32.41 6.92
CA LEU A 372 12.44 32.93 6.92
C LEU A 372 12.88 33.47 8.28
N GLY A 373 11.97 33.65 9.24
CA GLY A 373 12.25 34.29 10.53
C GLY A 373 12.46 35.81 10.40
N THR A 374 13.10 36.43 11.41
CA THR A 374 13.37 37.88 11.39
C THR A 374 14.82 38.20 11.02
N GLY A 375 15.01 39.16 10.12
CA GLY A 375 16.34 39.54 9.61
C GLY A 375 17.26 40.19 10.64
N SER A 376 18.56 39.85 10.54
CA SER A 376 19.69 40.38 11.32
C SER A 376 20.83 40.84 10.38
N PRO A 377 21.90 41.52 10.85
CA PRO A 377 22.92 42.11 9.96
C PRO A 377 23.67 41.09 9.08
N LEU A 378 24.17 41.55 7.92
CA LEU A 378 24.96 40.76 6.96
C LEU A 378 26.30 40.28 7.54
N LEU A 379 26.61 38.99 7.33
CA LEU A 379 27.92 38.38 7.55
C LEU A 379 28.75 38.45 6.26
N SER A 380 30.01 38.88 6.34
CA SER A 380 30.90 38.99 5.18
C SER A 380 32.08 38.02 5.29
N SER A 381 32.39 37.31 4.20
CA SER A 381 33.54 36.38 4.12
C SER A 381 34.90 37.09 4.20
N GLN A 382 34.96 38.42 4.08
CA GLN A 382 36.17 39.23 4.16
C GLN A 382 36.46 39.78 5.58
N ALA A 383 35.58 39.54 6.55
CA ALA A 383 35.72 40.08 7.91
C ALA A 383 36.71 39.28 8.78
N GLN A 384 37.98 39.19 8.38
CA GLN A 384 39.03 38.54 9.20
C GLN A 384 39.62 39.44 10.30
N LYS A 385 39.18 40.71 10.49
CA LYS A 385 39.88 41.66 11.39
C LYS A 385 39.04 42.71 12.15
N ARG A 386 37.74 42.53 12.41
CA ARG A 386 37.02 43.41 13.35
C ARG A 386 36.11 42.62 14.28
N SER A 387 36.08 43.05 15.54
CA SER A 387 35.47 42.38 16.69
C SER A 387 34.08 41.81 16.39
N PRO A 388 33.85 40.50 16.61
CA PRO A 388 32.55 39.87 16.37
C PRO A 388 31.49 40.42 17.34
N LYS A 389 30.24 40.50 16.87
CA LYS A 389 29.09 40.84 17.71
C LYS A 389 28.69 39.61 18.52
N PHE A 390 28.66 39.75 19.84
CA PHE A 390 28.31 38.71 20.81
C PHE A 390 26.82 38.33 20.72
N VAL A 391 26.51 37.03 20.75
CA VAL A 391 25.15 36.52 21.04
C VAL A 391 25.16 35.99 22.48
N LYS A 392 24.55 36.74 23.40
CA LYS A 392 24.34 36.31 24.79
C LYS A 392 23.23 35.27 24.85
N MET A 393 23.54 34.05 25.28
CA MET A 393 22.56 32.96 25.36
C MET A 393 22.30 32.54 26.80
N GLN A 394 21.03 32.52 27.24
CA GLN A 394 20.60 32.05 28.57
C GLN A 394 20.77 30.51 28.73
N PRO A 395 20.65 29.93 29.95
CA PRO A 395 20.74 28.48 30.14
C PRO A 395 19.71 27.76 29.27
N ALA A 396 20.10 26.63 28.65
CA ALA A 396 19.23 25.81 27.80
C ALA A 396 18.55 26.55 26.63
N ARG A 397 19.18 27.57 26.02
CA ARG A 397 18.68 28.19 24.77
C ARG A 397 19.45 27.71 23.54
N VAL A 398 18.76 27.63 22.42
CA VAL A 398 19.33 27.52 21.07
C VAL A 398 19.05 28.82 20.31
N ALA A 399 20.07 29.31 19.59
CA ALA A 399 19.89 30.30 18.54
C ALA A 399 19.95 29.54 17.21
N ALA A 400 18.78 29.30 16.61
CA ALA A 400 18.66 28.74 15.28
C ALA A 400 18.61 29.91 14.29
N ALA A 401 19.62 30.01 13.44
CA ALA A 401 19.69 31.03 12.42
C ALA A 401 19.84 30.41 11.03
N ALA A 402 19.09 30.91 10.05
CA ALA A 402 19.27 30.55 8.65
C ALA A 402 20.00 31.68 7.91
N ILE A 403 20.77 31.32 6.89
CA ILE A 403 21.59 32.27 6.14
C ILE A 403 21.27 32.26 4.63
N PHE A 404 20.87 33.40 4.04
CA PHE A 404 20.19 33.49 2.73
C PHE A 404 20.91 34.30 1.61
N PHE A 405 20.68 33.95 0.33
CA PHE A 405 21.11 34.67 -0.90
C PHE A 405 19.96 35.42 -1.64
N CYS A 406 20.24 36.44 -2.48
CA CYS A 406 19.21 37.36 -3.02
C CYS A 406 19.37 37.75 -4.52
N LEU A 407 18.34 37.51 -5.38
CA LEU A 407 18.00 38.23 -6.64
C LEU A 407 16.68 37.73 -7.30
N SER A 408 16.04 38.57 -8.13
CA SER A 408 14.60 38.63 -8.49
C SER A 408 14.09 37.86 -9.75
N LEU A 409 12.82 37.39 -9.66
CA LEU A 409 11.71 37.19 -10.64
C LEU A 409 11.87 36.33 -11.93
N CYS A 410 11.11 35.21 -12.02
CA CYS A 410 10.07 34.89 -13.06
C CYS A 410 9.59 33.41 -13.03
N HIS A 411 8.24 33.25 -13.01
CA HIS A 411 7.29 32.17 -13.41
C HIS A 411 7.69 30.68 -13.42
N GLY A 412 6.98 29.89 -12.60
CA GLY A 412 6.98 28.42 -12.59
C GLY A 412 5.69 27.79 -13.16
N VAL A 413 5.80 26.51 -13.53
CA VAL A 413 4.73 25.60 -13.97
C VAL A 413 4.57 24.53 -12.87
N PRO A 414 3.36 24.13 -12.45
CA PRO A 414 3.17 23.21 -11.34
C PRO A 414 3.06 21.75 -11.78
N HIS A 415 3.52 20.83 -10.94
CA HIS A 415 3.19 19.40 -11.02
C HIS A 415 2.71 18.93 -9.64
N GLN A 416 1.66 18.12 -9.67
CA GLN A 416 0.73 17.83 -8.58
C GLN A 416 1.01 16.44 -7.98
N LYS A 417 0.40 16.16 -6.83
CA LYS A 417 0.73 15.16 -5.80
C LYS A 417 -0.41 14.13 -5.72
N GLN A 418 -0.09 12.84 -5.70
CA GLN A 418 -1.04 11.70 -5.63
C GLN A 418 -1.24 11.14 -4.20
N SER A 419 -2.40 10.51 -3.94
CA SER A 419 -2.71 9.60 -2.83
C SER A 419 -3.50 8.38 -3.33
N SER A 420 -3.45 7.26 -2.58
CA SER A 420 -3.75 5.87 -2.96
C SER A 420 -5.22 5.41 -2.80
N ASP A 421 -5.46 4.21 -3.36
CA ASP A 421 -6.53 3.20 -3.14
C ASP A 421 -7.92 3.42 -3.73
N TYR A 422 -8.19 4.60 -4.27
CA TYR A 422 -9.16 4.76 -5.35
C TYR A 422 -8.44 5.40 -6.51
N ILE A 423 -8.52 4.79 -7.68
CA ILE A 423 -8.10 5.45 -8.89
C ILE A 423 -9.23 6.44 -9.23
N SER A 424 -9.21 7.58 -8.53
CA SER A 424 -10.10 8.71 -8.79
C SER A 424 -9.87 9.15 -10.22
N SER A 425 -10.96 9.30 -10.97
CA SER A 425 -10.90 9.80 -12.35
C SER A 425 -10.47 11.28 -12.47
N CYS A 426 -10.05 11.87 -11.35
CA CYS A 426 -9.58 13.23 -11.21
C CYS A 426 -8.25 13.35 -10.42
N GLY A 427 -7.56 12.24 -10.13
CA GLY A 427 -6.22 12.24 -9.53
C GLY A 427 -5.13 11.98 -10.57
N ASP A 428 -3.88 12.41 -10.34
CA ASP A 428 -2.78 12.21 -11.29
C ASP A 428 -2.45 10.70 -11.53
N ASN A 429 -3.10 9.78 -10.79
CA ASN A 429 -2.96 8.30 -10.82
C ASN A 429 -3.79 7.62 -11.92
N TRP A 430 -4.62 8.38 -12.64
CA TRP A 430 -5.55 7.85 -13.63
C TRP A 430 -5.59 8.75 -14.85
N MET A 431 -5.36 8.17 -16.02
CA MET A 431 -5.69 8.81 -17.28
C MET A 431 -6.42 7.80 -18.16
N ALA A 432 -7.56 8.22 -18.69
CA ALA A 432 -8.19 7.52 -19.79
C ALA A 432 -7.22 7.42 -20.97
N ARG A 433 -7.08 6.23 -21.53
CA ARG A 433 -6.14 5.94 -22.61
C ARG A 433 -6.78 5.09 -23.71
N ASP A 434 -6.16 5.15 -24.88
CA ASP A 434 -6.39 4.21 -25.98
C ASP A 434 -5.84 2.81 -25.62
N ASP A 435 -6.19 1.81 -26.42
CA ASP A 435 -5.62 0.47 -26.31
C ASP A 435 -4.09 0.51 -26.47
N VAL A 436 -3.39 -0.30 -25.67
CA VAL A 436 -1.93 -0.44 -25.72
C VAL A 436 -1.53 -1.91 -25.92
N SER A 437 -0.24 -2.19 -26.01
CA SER A 437 0.27 -3.56 -25.97
C SER A 437 1.45 -3.64 -25.03
N THR A 438 1.44 -4.61 -24.12
CA THR A 438 2.53 -4.88 -23.16
C THR A 438 3.35 -6.09 -23.59
N ASN A 439 4.38 -6.44 -22.82
CA ASN A 439 5.30 -7.54 -23.12
C ASN A 439 5.86 -7.46 -24.55
N ASN A 440 6.56 -6.36 -24.85
CA ASN A 440 7.17 -6.10 -26.17
C ASN A 440 6.18 -6.09 -27.35
N GLY A 441 4.90 -5.79 -27.07
CA GLY A 441 3.85 -5.67 -28.09
C GLY A 441 3.09 -6.98 -28.35
N GLU A 442 3.31 -8.02 -27.54
CA GLU A 442 2.67 -9.32 -27.72
C GLU A 442 1.28 -9.40 -27.08
N ILE A 443 1.07 -8.71 -25.95
CA ILE A 443 -0.20 -8.76 -25.23
C ILE A 443 -1.01 -7.49 -25.48
N PRO A 444 -2.12 -7.55 -26.24
CA PRO A 444 -3.00 -6.41 -26.40
C PRO A 444 -3.71 -6.11 -25.08
N ARG A 445 -3.81 -4.83 -24.75
CA ARG A 445 -4.39 -4.34 -23.50
C ARG A 445 -5.44 -3.28 -23.83
N ARG A 446 -6.69 -3.52 -23.38
CA ARG A 446 -7.82 -2.62 -23.59
C ARG A 446 -7.65 -1.34 -22.78
N GLY A 447 -7.81 -0.19 -23.41
CA GLY A 447 -7.84 1.12 -22.76
C GLY A 447 -9.25 1.53 -22.34
N TYR A 448 -9.34 2.60 -21.54
CA TYR A 448 -10.60 3.16 -21.05
C TYR A 448 -11.58 3.56 -22.17
N LEU A 449 -11.08 4.15 -23.26
CA LEU A 449 -11.95 4.68 -24.32
C LEU A 449 -12.68 3.57 -25.09
N SER A 450 -12.00 2.45 -25.34
CA SER A 450 -12.61 1.25 -25.93
C SER A 450 -13.64 0.63 -24.98
N ALA A 451 -13.31 0.56 -23.68
CA ALA A 451 -14.23 0.06 -22.65
C ALA A 451 -15.54 0.90 -22.55
N VAL A 452 -15.45 2.23 -22.63
CA VAL A 452 -16.62 3.12 -22.67
C VAL A 452 -17.50 2.84 -23.90
N ALA A 453 -16.89 2.70 -25.08
CA ALA A 453 -17.63 2.47 -26.32
C ALA A 453 -18.42 1.15 -26.27
N GLU A 454 -17.80 0.09 -25.75
CA GLU A 454 -18.44 -1.21 -25.59
C GLU A 454 -19.60 -1.15 -24.58
N PHE A 455 -19.36 -0.62 -23.38
CA PHE A 455 -20.40 -0.47 -22.35
C PHE A 455 -21.62 0.28 -22.88
N CYS A 456 -21.42 1.44 -23.52
CA CYS A 456 -22.51 2.26 -24.01
C CYS A 456 -23.27 1.60 -25.18
N GLN A 457 -22.58 0.78 -25.98
CA GLN A 457 -23.22 0.00 -27.04
C GLN A 457 -24.08 -1.12 -26.46
N GLU A 458 -23.62 -1.79 -25.41
CA GLU A 458 -24.38 -2.83 -24.70
C GLU A 458 -25.57 -2.26 -23.91
N ALA A 459 -25.38 -1.09 -23.30
CA ALA A 459 -26.43 -0.38 -22.58
C ALA A 459 -27.50 0.22 -23.52
N ASN A 460 -27.22 0.38 -24.82
CA ASN A 460 -28.10 1.08 -25.74
C ASN A 460 -29.50 0.46 -25.83
N GLY A 461 -30.53 1.27 -25.56
CA GLY A 461 -31.92 0.83 -25.57
C GLY A 461 -32.37 0.12 -24.28
N GLN A 462 -31.47 -0.14 -23.33
CA GLN A 462 -31.83 -0.67 -22.02
C GLN A 462 -32.62 0.37 -21.22
N THR A 463 -33.62 -0.08 -20.46
CA THR A 463 -34.48 0.81 -19.66
C THR A 463 -34.16 0.65 -18.17
N VAL A 464 -33.68 1.73 -17.55
CA VAL A 464 -33.41 1.83 -16.11
C VAL A 464 -34.66 2.36 -15.41
N GLN A 465 -35.26 1.55 -14.53
CA GLN A 465 -36.46 1.95 -13.79
C GLN A 465 -36.17 3.03 -12.74
N ALA A 466 -37.21 3.76 -12.33
CA ALA A 466 -37.13 4.74 -11.24
C ALA A 466 -36.50 4.13 -9.97
N GLY A 467 -35.52 4.82 -9.39
CA GLY A 467 -34.79 4.38 -8.20
C GLY A 467 -33.84 3.19 -8.41
N SER A 468 -33.57 2.82 -9.67
CA SER A 468 -32.70 1.70 -10.03
C SER A 468 -31.46 2.19 -10.78
N TYR A 469 -30.53 1.28 -11.05
CA TYR A 469 -29.34 1.56 -11.84
C TYR A 469 -29.00 0.38 -12.73
N LEU A 470 -28.30 0.68 -13.82
CA LEU A 470 -27.68 -0.27 -14.72
C LEU A 470 -26.17 -0.25 -14.47
N SER A 471 -25.50 -1.40 -14.46
CA SER A 471 -24.05 -1.42 -14.30
C SER A 471 -23.35 -2.56 -15.05
N LEU A 472 -22.09 -2.30 -15.41
CA LEU A 472 -21.16 -3.25 -16.03
C LEU A 472 -19.75 -2.92 -15.54
N ALA A 473 -19.01 -3.95 -15.15
CA ALA A 473 -17.58 -3.82 -14.92
C ALA A 473 -16.80 -4.46 -16.06
N THR A 474 -15.68 -3.86 -16.44
CA THR A 474 -14.78 -4.36 -17.49
C THR A 474 -13.34 -4.07 -17.13
N ARG A 475 -12.43 -4.95 -17.54
CA ARG A 475 -11.01 -4.80 -17.35
C ARG A 475 -10.45 -3.73 -18.29
N VAL A 476 -9.56 -2.90 -17.77
CA VAL A 476 -8.84 -1.87 -18.52
C VAL A 476 -7.37 -1.83 -18.10
N PHE A 477 -6.54 -1.31 -18.98
CA PHE A 477 -5.13 -1.09 -18.70
C PHE A 477 -4.92 0.38 -18.39
N LEU A 478 -4.56 0.64 -17.14
CA LEU A 478 -4.55 1.97 -16.54
C LEU A 478 -3.15 2.58 -16.62
N ASP A 479 -3.12 3.91 -16.55
CA ASP A 479 -1.90 4.67 -16.49
C ASP A 479 -1.29 4.66 -15.08
N GLY A 480 -0.16 3.98 -14.87
CA GLY A 480 0.58 4.02 -13.60
C GLY A 480 1.60 5.15 -13.49
N GLY A 481 1.55 6.17 -14.36
CA GLY A 481 2.47 7.32 -14.30
C GLY A 481 3.78 7.09 -15.06
N GLY A 482 3.70 6.87 -16.38
CA GLY A 482 4.88 6.75 -17.25
C GLY A 482 4.59 6.34 -18.70
N ASP A 483 5.59 5.77 -19.39
CA ASP A 483 5.35 5.07 -20.66
C ASP A 483 4.41 3.89 -20.38
N PRO A 484 3.19 3.87 -20.96
CA PRO A 484 2.18 2.87 -20.66
C PRO A 484 2.59 1.46 -21.08
N SER A 485 3.49 1.30 -22.06
CA SER A 485 3.98 -0.03 -22.43
C SER A 485 4.85 -0.68 -21.35
N SER A 486 5.33 0.12 -20.39
CA SER A 486 6.23 -0.32 -19.31
C SER A 486 5.75 0.03 -17.89
N ASN A 487 4.85 1.00 -17.71
CA ASN A 487 4.39 1.49 -16.40
C ASN A 487 2.86 1.49 -16.26
N GLY A 488 2.12 0.91 -17.22
CA GLY A 488 0.69 0.74 -17.05
C GLY A 488 0.36 -0.39 -16.07
N ILE A 489 -0.79 -0.28 -15.40
CA ILE A 489 -1.23 -1.22 -14.37
C ILE A 489 -2.52 -1.91 -14.85
N PRO A 490 -2.62 -3.25 -14.78
CA PRO A 490 -3.89 -3.93 -14.97
C PRO A 490 -4.94 -3.45 -13.94
N GLY A 491 -6.14 -3.14 -14.39
CA GLY A 491 -7.23 -2.74 -13.50
C GLY A 491 -8.62 -3.00 -14.09
N TYR A 492 -9.64 -2.52 -13.40
CA TYR A 492 -11.04 -2.66 -13.73
C TYR A 492 -11.72 -1.30 -13.68
N VAL A 493 -12.68 -1.07 -14.55
CA VAL A 493 -13.58 0.08 -14.49
C VAL A 493 -15.01 -0.40 -14.35
N TYR A 494 -15.69 0.15 -13.35
CA TYR A 494 -17.10 -0.08 -13.09
C TYR A 494 -17.94 1.09 -13.63
N PHE A 495 -18.73 0.82 -14.66
CA PHE A 495 -19.65 1.77 -15.25
C PHE A 495 -21.05 1.64 -14.67
N GLU A 496 -21.71 2.76 -14.35
CA GLU A 496 -23.12 2.77 -13.96
C GLU A 496 -23.95 3.80 -14.72
N VAL A 497 -25.23 3.49 -14.98
CA VAL A 497 -26.27 4.47 -15.31
C VAL A 497 -27.34 4.44 -14.22
N ASN A 498 -27.36 5.47 -13.37
CA ASN A 498 -28.30 5.62 -12.26
C ASN A 498 -29.55 6.39 -12.71
N ASN A 499 -30.74 5.86 -12.39
CA ASN A 499 -32.01 6.58 -12.50
C ASN A 499 -32.57 6.90 -11.11
N LYS A 500 -32.33 8.13 -10.64
CA LYS A 500 -32.78 8.66 -9.35
C LYS A 500 -34.18 9.28 -9.41
N GLN A 501 -34.88 9.21 -10.54
CA GLN A 501 -36.26 9.69 -10.66
C GLN A 501 -37.19 8.84 -9.79
N SER A 502 -38.26 9.47 -9.27
CA SER A 502 -39.21 8.82 -8.36
C SER A 502 -40.32 8.04 -9.06
N SER A 503 -40.51 8.22 -10.38
CA SER A 503 -41.64 7.60 -11.10
C SER A 503 -41.41 7.32 -12.58
N ASP A 504 -40.47 8.01 -13.24
CA ASP A 504 -40.21 7.85 -14.66
C ASP A 504 -39.01 6.92 -14.91
N SER A 505 -39.09 6.12 -15.97
CA SER A 505 -37.99 5.26 -16.43
C SER A 505 -37.11 6.00 -17.44
N HIS A 506 -35.86 5.56 -17.58
CA HIS A 506 -34.88 6.14 -18.49
C HIS A 506 -34.38 5.10 -19.48
N THR A 507 -34.38 5.43 -20.77
CA THR A 507 -33.81 4.56 -21.81
C THR A 507 -32.43 5.09 -22.20
N VAL A 508 -31.40 4.26 -22.06
CA VAL A 508 -30.02 4.63 -22.38
C VAL A 508 -29.86 4.78 -23.89
N ASN A 509 -29.19 5.85 -24.32
CA ASN A 509 -28.81 6.08 -25.71
C ASN A 509 -27.28 6.02 -25.82
N ALA A 510 -26.77 5.19 -26.74
CA ALA A 510 -25.33 4.97 -26.91
C ALA A 510 -24.54 6.27 -27.10
N ASP A 511 -24.93 7.12 -28.05
CA ASP A 511 -24.19 8.35 -28.38
C ASP A 511 -24.07 9.28 -27.17
N ASN A 512 -25.16 9.47 -26.42
CA ASN A 512 -25.16 10.27 -25.21
C ASN A 512 -24.31 9.63 -24.10
N CYS A 513 -24.47 8.31 -23.87
CA CYS A 513 -23.67 7.57 -22.90
C CYS A 513 -22.18 7.71 -23.18
N THR A 514 -21.76 7.49 -24.44
CA THR A 514 -20.37 7.60 -24.86
C THR A 514 -19.87 9.02 -24.69
N SER A 515 -20.64 10.02 -25.12
CA SER A 515 -20.27 11.43 -24.93
C SER A 515 -20.06 11.77 -23.46
N TYR A 516 -20.93 11.32 -22.56
CA TYR A 516 -20.86 11.61 -21.14
C TYR A 516 -19.69 10.91 -20.43
N LEU A 517 -19.43 9.63 -20.74
CA LEU A 517 -18.32 8.91 -20.13
C LEU A 517 -16.96 9.32 -20.73
N GLN A 518 -16.89 9.67 -22.02
CA GLN A 518 -15.68 10.22 -22.63
C GLN A 518 -15.36 11.64 -22.12
N GLU A 519 -16.35 12.40 -21.66
CA GLU A 519 -16.06 13.70 -21.02
C GLU A 519 -15.15 13.56 -19.80
N LEU A 520 -15.11 12.39 -19.14
CA LEU A 520 -14.20 12.07 -18.04
C LEU A 520 -12.73 11.92 -18.49
N SER A 521 -12.46 11.81 -19.79
CA SER A 521 -11.13 11.53 -20.37
C SER A 521 -10.39 12.75 -20.93
N ASN A 522 -10.97 13.94 -20.88
CA ASN A 522 -10.38 15.11 -21.55
C ASN A 522 -9.26 15.77 -20.71
N ASP A 523 -8.16 16.22 -21.34
CA ASP A 523 -7.06 16.94 -20.66
C ASP A 523 -7.50 18.17 -19.83
N ASN A 524 -8.67 18.72 -20.14
CA ASN A 524 -9.28 19.87 -19.47
C ASN A 524 -10.54 19.53 -18.69
N SER A 525 -10.94 18.25 -18.61
CA SER A 525 -12.04 17.84 -17.74
C SER A 525 -11.59 17.99 -16.30
N LYS A 526 -11.62 19.22 -15.79
CA LYS A 526 -11.92 19.41 -14.38
C LYS A 526 -13.38 19.00 -14.26
N CYS A 527 -13.69 17.88 -13.62
CA CYS A 527 -14.33 17.82 -12.29
C CYS A 527 -15.13 19.10 -11.85
N TRP A 528 -15.69 19.88 -12.77
CA TRP A 528 -16.05 21.29 -12.58
C TRP A 528 -17.17 21.72 -13.53
N GLY A 529 -18.10 22.45 -12.94
CA GLY A 529 -19.40 22.82 -13.48
C GLY A 529 -20.35 22.79 -12.30
N SER A 530 -21.25 23.77 -12.15
CA SER A 530 -22.12 23.88 -10.96
C SER A 530 -23.10 22.71 -10.79
N GLU A 531 -23.11 21.77 -11.71
CA GLU A 531 -23.97 20.57 -11.74
C GLU A 531 -23.18 19.26 -11.52
N HIS A 532 -21.88 19.32 -11.22
CA HIS A 532 -20.99 18.14 -11.13
C HIS A 532 -20.50 17.94 -9.69
N SER A 533 -20.84 16.81 -9.05
CA SER A 533 -20.39 16.46 -7.70
C SER A 533 -20.06 14.97 -7.57
N ASP A 534 -18.98 14.67 -6.84
CA ASP A 534 -18.67 13.31 -6.35
C ASP A 534 -19.68 12.95 -5.26
N THR A 535 -20.34 11.80 -5.40
CA THR A 535 -21.39 11.38 -4.46
C THR A 535 -21.03 10.14 -3.64
N LYS A 536 -19.97 9.40 -3.98
CA LYS A 536 -19.51 8.19 -3.27
C LYS A 536 -18.06 7.78 -3.64
N GLY A 537 -17.05 8.55 -3.26
CA GLY A 537 -15.64 8.09 -3.28
C GLY A 537 -15.12 7.69 -4.66
N GLY A 538 -15.40 8.50 -5.70
CA GLY A 538 -14.89 8.28 -7.06
C GLY A 538 -15.96 8.15 -8.15
N THR A 539 -17.24 8.24 -7.80
CA THR A 539 -18.36 8.15 -8.74
C THR A 539 -18.66 9.52 -9.33
N TRP A 540 -18.29 9.73 -10.60
CA TRP A 540 -18.67 10.95 -11.32
C TRP A 540 -20.05 10.83 -11.91
N GLN A 541 -20.85 11.88 -11.79
CA GLN A 541 -22.17 11.98 -12.38
C GLN A 541 -22.12 12.99 -13.53
N VAL A 542 -22.53 12.55 -14.72
CA VAL A 542 -22.82 13.45 -15.85
C VAL A 542 -24.32 13.38 -16.18
N GLY A 543 -24.99 14.54 -16.21
CA GLY A 543 -26.45 14.66 -16.35
C GLY A 543 -27.12 15.30 -15.12
N ALA A 544 -28.36 15.76 -15.28
CA ALA A 544 -29.15 16.34 -14.18
C ALA A 544 -29.34 15.32 -13.04
N ASP A 545 -29.48 15.76 -11.78
CA ASP A 545 -29.63 14.93 -10.56
C ASP A 545 -30.57 13.72 -10.64
N ALA A 546 -31.48 13.73 -11.62
CA ALA A 546 -32.38 12.64 -11.96
C ALA A 546 -31.70 11.44 -12.66
N ILE A 547 -30.78 11.63 -13.61
CA ILE A 547 -30.11 10.58 -14.41
C ILE A 547 -28.60 10.82 -14.45
N SER A 548 -27.78 9.84 -14.06
CA SER A 548 -26.33 10.01 -14.01
C SER A 548 -25.53 8.81 -14.50
N TYR A 549 -24.40 9.09 -15.17
CA TYR A 549 -23.45 8.09 -15.70
C TYR A 549 -22.15 8.13 -14.91
N HIS A 550 -21.66 6.98 -14.45
CA HIS A 550 -20.51 6.81 -13.55
C HIS A 550 -19.45 5.88 -14.13
N ALA A 551 -18.18 6.08 -13.74
CA ALA A 551 -17.06 5.20 -13.99
C ALA A 551 -16.10 5.18 -12.77
N LEU A 552 -15.79 4.01 -12.23
CA LEU A 552 -14.92 3.80 -11.06
C LEU A 552 -13.75 2.88 -11.40
N GLY A 553 -12.50 3.34 -11.27
CA GLY A 553 -11.30 2.52 -11.49
C GLY A 553 -10.82 1.78 -10.24
N GLN A 554 -10.46 0.50 -10.38
CA GLN A 554 -9.85 -0.35 -9.33
C GLN A 554 -8.69 -1.17 -9.90
N SER A 555 -7.70 -1.55 -9.09
CA SER A 555 -6.61 -2.45 -9.48
C SER A 555 -6.95 -3.93 -9.31
N VAL A 556 -8.08 -4.24 -8.68
CA VAL A 556 -8.53 -5.59 -8.32
C VAL A 556 -9.91 -5.88 -8.90
N PRO A 557 -10.28 -7.17 -9.11
CA PRO A 557 -11.59 -7.52 -9.63
C PRO A 557 -12.73 -6.92 -8.77
N PRO A 558 -13.80 -6.44 -9.41
CA PRO A 558 -14.94 -5.87 -8.71
C PRO A 558 -15.72 -6.94 -7.94
N ALA A 559 -16.26 -6.55 -6.77
CA ALA A 559 -17.14 -7.40 -5.98
C ALA A 559 -18.36 -7.88 -6.80
N GLN A 560 -18.87 -9.07 -6.49
CA GLN A 560 -19.93 -9.74 -7.26
C GLN A 560 -21.21 -8.91 -7.48
N ASP A 561 -21.51 -7.94 -6.61
CA ASP A 561 -22.67 -7.07 -6.74
C ASP A 561 -22.49 -5.93 -7.77
N ALA A 562 -21.26 -5.71 -8.22
CA ALA A 562 -20.88 -4.79 -9.29
C ALA A 562 -20.82 -5.46 -10.67
N VAL A 563 -21.10 -6.75 -10.77
CA VAL A 563 -20.90 -7.54 -11.99
C VAL A 563 -22.22 -7.73 -12.70
N ASP A 564 -22.30 -7.18 -13.91
CA ASP A 564 -23.24 -7.56 -14.95
C ASP A 564 -24.74 -7.48 -14.57
N LYS A 565 -25.19 -6.30 -14.10
CA LYS A 565 -26.62 -5.96 -13.88
C LYS A 565 -27.35 -5.55 -15.17
N LEU A 566 -26.81 -5.89 -16.34
CA LEU A 566 -27.49 -5.74 -17.64
C LEU A 566 -28.75 -6.59 -17.79
N PHE A 567 -29.06 -7.47 -16.81
CA PHE A 567 -30.29 -8.25 -16.79
C PHE A 567 -31.41 -7.56 -16.00
N THR A 568 -32.42 -7.07 -16.70
CA THR A 568 -33.61 -6.38 -16.17
C THR A 568 -34.52 -7.24 -15.28
N ASN A 569 -34.15 -8.48 -14.91
CA ASN A 569 -35.01 -9.46 -14.25
C ASN A 569 -34.43 -10.12 -12.96
N GLY A 570 -33.41 -9.56 -12.31
CA GLY A 570 -33.05 -9.98 -10.95
C GLY A 570 -31.64 -9.61 -10.52
N ALA A 571 -31.48 -9.32 -9.22
CA ALA A 571 -30.17 -9.18 -8.61
C ALA A 571 -29.48 -10.55 -8.51
N LEU A 572 -28.18 -10.60 -8.81
CA LEU A 572 -27.34 -11.75 -8.45
C LEU A 572 -27.51 -12.03 -6.95
N SER A 573 -27.93 -13.25 -6.62
CA SER A 573 -28.03 -13.68 -5.23
C SER A 573 -26.93 -14.68 -4.92
N VAL A 574 -26.24 -14.44 -3.82
CA VAL A 574 -25.38 -15.44 -3.19
C VAL A 574 -26.27 -16.55 -2.65
N LEU A 575 -26.08 -17.77 -3.15
CA LEU A 575 -26.74 -18.98 -2.66
C LEU A 575 -25.90 -19.57 -1.53
N GLY A 576 -26.18 -19.20 -0.27
CA GLY A 576 -25.52 -19.80 0.89
C GLY A 576 -25.09 -18.83 1.98
N GLY A 577 -24.30 -19.34 2.94
CA GLY A 577 -23.72 -18.61 4.07
C GLY A 577 -22.43 -17.85 3.70
N SER A 578 -21.66 -17.43 4.71
CA SER A 578 -20.57 -16.45 4.59
C SER A 578 -19.33 -16.91 3.81
N ASP A 579 -19.10 -18.22 3.61
CA ASP A 579 -17.94 -18.74 2.86
C ASP A 579 -18.43 -19.81 1.85
N GLY A 580 -17.85 -19.82 0.64
CA GLY A 580 -18.08 -20.86 -0.38
C GLY A 580 -19.51 -20.87 -0.93
N ALA A 581 -20.00 -19.74 -1.43
CA ALA A 581 -21.35 -19.62 -1.95
C ALA A 581 -21.39 -19.52 -3.49
N ALA A 582 -22.43 -20.11 -4.08
CA ALA A 582 -22.65 -20.05 -5.53
C ALA A 582 -23.38 -18.75 -5.91
N LEU A 583 -23.10 -18.23 -7.11
CA LEU A 583 -23.90 -17.13 -7.68
C LEU A 583 -25.10 -17.70 -8.44
N SER A 584 -26.27 -17.12 -8.22
CA SER A 584 -27.49 -17.45 -8.96
C SER A 584 -28.21 -16.19 -9.46
N PRO A 585 -28.43 -16.07 -10.78
CA PRO A 585 -27.77 -16.85 -11.84
C PRO A 585 -26.24 -16.65 -11.80
N PHE A 586 -25.46 -17.58 -12.37
CA PHE A 586 -24.03 -17.37 -12.52
C PHE A 586 -23.78 -16.35 -13.66
N PRO A 587 -22.87 -15.36 -13.50
CA PRO A 587 -22.57 -14.40 -14.56
C PRO A 587 -21.83 -15.10 -15.71
N LEU A 588 -22.24 -14.85 -16.95
CA LEU A 588 -21.76 -15.63 -18.12
C LEU A 588 -20.79 -14.85 -19.02
N ASN A 589 -20.70 -13.53 -18.90
CA ASN A 589 -19.91 -12.68 -19.79
C ASN A 589 -18.68 -12.02 -19.11
N PHE A 590 -18.52 -12.18 -17.80
CA PHE A 590 -17.49 -11.49 -17.02
C PHE A 590 -16.04 -11.88 -17.39
N THR A 591 -15.83 -13.02 -18.07
CA THR A 591 -14.49 -13.46 -18.52
C THR A 591 -14.13 -12.95 -19.91
N SER A 592 -15.01 -12.23 -20.59
CA SER A 592 -14.89 -11.89 -22.02
C SER A 592 -13.63 -11.08 -22.37
N ASP A 593 -13.12 -10.28 -21.43
CA ASP A 593 -11.93 -9.44 -21.52
C ASP A 593 -10.80 -9.89 -20.56
N VAL A 594 -10.99 -11.01 -19.86
CA VAL A 594 -9.99 -11.55 -18.94
C VAL A 594 -8.89 -12.26 -19.72
N ILE A 595 -7.64 -11.85 -19.47
CA ILE A 595 -6.43 -12.50 -19.98
C ILE A 595 -6.06 -13.63 -19.03
N PRO A 596 -6.04 -14.90 -19.48
CA PRO A 596 -5.67 -16.01 -18.61
C PRO A 596 -4.21 -15.95 -18.19
N LEU A 597 -3.97 -16.24 -16.93
CA LEU A 597 -2.67 -16.28 -16.27
C LEU A 597 -2.33 -17.71 -15.86
N PRO A 598 -1.04 -18.09 -15.84
CA PRO A 598 -0.58 -19.39 -15.34
C PRO A 598 -0.63 -19.42 -13.81
N CYS A 599 -1.79 -19.20 -13.21
CA CYS A 599 -2.03 -19.35 -11.77
C CYS A 599 -3.06 -20.43 -11.46
N HIS A 600 -2.89 -21.01 -10.27
CA HIS A 600 -3.77 -21.94 -9.62
C HIS A 600 -4.34 -21.25 -8.38
N SER A 601 -5.63 -20.96 -8.42
CA SER A 601 -6.37 -20.36 -7.32
C SER A 601 -6.52 -21.39 -6.20
N HIS A 602 -5.61 -21.33 -5.23
CA HIS A 602 -5.55 -22.25 -4.10
C HIS A 602 -6.59 -21.89 -3.04
N ASN A 603 -7.04 -22.90 -2.29
CA ASN A 603 -8.02 -22.75 -1.20
C ASN A 603 -9.28 -21.96 -1.58
N ASP A 604 -9.68 -22.00 -2.85
CA ASP A 604 -10.62 -21.02 -3.38
C ASP A 604 -12.02 -21.11 -2.78
N TYR A 605 -12.44 -22.30 -2.38
CA TYR A 605 -13.65 -22.59 -1.61
C TYR A 605 -13.79 -21.86 -0.26
N THR A 606 -12.74 -21.20 0.24
CA THR A 606 -12.83 -20.32 1.43
C THR A 606 -13.36 -18.92 1.09
N ARG A 607 -13.38 -18.54 -0.19
CA ARG A 607 -13.84 -17.24 -0.67
C ARG A 607 -15.36 -17.22 -0.80
N ASN A 608 -15.93 -16.00 -0.83
CA ASN A 608 -17.38 -15.80 -0.92
C ASN A 608 -17.97 -16.44 -2.20
N VAL A 609 -17.32 -16.24 -3.35
CA VAL A 609 -17.77 -16.71 -4.67
C VAL A 609 -16.60 -17.34 -5.45
N PRO A 610 -16.13 -18.53 -5.03
CA PRO A 610 -14.80 -19.09 -5.33
C PRO A 610 -14.44 -19.10 -6.83
N LEU A 611 -15.31 -19.68 -7.65
CA LEU A 611 -15.09 -19.80 -9.08
C LEU A 611 -15.11 -18.44 -9.79
N TYR A 612 -15.99 -17.53 -9.35
CA TYR A 612 -16.08 -16.20 -9.93
C TYR A 612 -14.79 -15.40 -9.68
N ASP A 613 -14.31 -15.38 -8.43
CA ASP A 613 -13.12 -14.63 -8.04
C ASP A 613 -11.88 -15.16 -8.80
N ALA A 614 -11.70 -16.47 -8.83
CA ALA A 614 -10.58 -17.12 -9.51
C ALA A 614 -10.56 -16.82 -11.02
N LEU A 615 -11.73 -16.96 -11.67
CA LEU A 615 -11.84 -16.72 -13.10
C LEU A 615 -11.65 -15.24 -13.43
N SER A 616 -12.14 -14.32 -12.58
CA SER A 616 -12.00 -12.87 -12.76
C SER A 616 -10.53 -12.43 -12.65
N ALA A 617 -9.78 -13.00 -11.71
CA ALA A 617 -8.33 -12.78 -11.61
C ALA A 617 -7.54 -13.35 -12.80
N GLY A 618 -8.15 -14.23 -13.60
CA GLY A 618 -7.55 -14.87 -14.76
C GLY A 618 -6.89 -16.22 -14.47
N CYS A 619 -7.09 -16.83 -13.31
CA CYS A 619 -6.45 -18.10 -13.00
C CYS A 619 -6.96 -19.26 -13.86
N THR A 620 -6.01 -19.96 -14.47
CA THR A 620 -6.26 -21.10 -15.35
C THR A 620 -6.39 -22.43 -14.60
N SER A 621 -6.42 -22.39 -13.28
CA SER A 621 -6.72 -23.54 -12.44
C SER A 621 -7.40 -23.12 -11.14
N VAL A 622 -8.33 -23.95 -10.69
CA VAL A 622 -9.14 -23.82 -9.46
C VAL A 622 -9.07 -25.11 -8.66
N GLU A 623 -9.39 -25.05 -7.38
CA GLU A 623 -9.28 -26.19 -6.46
C GLU A 623 -10.64 -26.55 -5.83
N ALA A 624 -10.84 -27.81 -5.45
CA ALA A 624 -12.01 -28.23 -4.69
C ALA A 624 -11.59 -29.32 -3.69
N ASP A 625 -11.53 -28.94 -2.41
CA ASP A 625 -11.33 -29.86 -1.28
C ASP A 625 -12.62 -30.64 -1.02
N VAL A 626 -12.69 -31.90 -1.47
CA VAL A 626 -13.92 -32.69 -1.41
C VAL A 626 -13.97 -33.70 -0.27
N TRP A 627 -15.12 -33.72 0.41
CA TRP A 627 -15.52 -34.69 1.41
C TRP A 627 -16.78 -35.44 0.94
N LEU A 628 -16.73 -36.76 0.94
CA LEU A 628 -17.88 -37.59 0.60
C LEU A 628 -18.78 -37.82 1.83
N HIS A 629 -19.97 -37.21 1.83
CA HIS A 629 -21.00 -37.39 2.87
C HIS A 629 -22.30 -37.85 2.27
N SER A 630 -22.84 -38.98 2.76
CA SER A 630 -24.14 -39.50 2.31
C SER A 630 -24.25 -39.61 0.76
N ASN A 631 -23.18 -40.04 0.09
CA ASN A 631 -23.01 -40.09 -1.37
C ASN A 631 -23.06 -38.73 -2.10
N THR A 632 -22.87 -37.62 -1.38
CA THR A 632 -22.80 -36.26 -1.92
C THR A 632 -21.42 -35.69 -1.67
N LEU A 633 -20.81 -35.09 -2.69
CA LEU A 633 -19.52 -34.41 -2.55
C LEU A 633 -19.73 -33.01 -2.00
N ARG A 634 -19.13 -32.76 -0.84
CA ARG A 634 -19.16 -31.48 -0.14
C ARG A 634 -17.79 -30.82 -0.23
N VAL A 635 -17.75 -29.51 -0.44
CA VAL A 635 -16.50 -28.76 -0.58
C VAL A 635 -16.21 -27.98 0.70
N SER A 636 -15.03 -28.15 1.28
CA SER A 636 -14.52 -27.37 2.41
C SER A 636 -13.11 -27.82 2.80
N HIS A 637 -12.29 -26.92 3.36
CA HIS A 637 -10.97 -27.26 3.91
C HIS A 637 -11.05 -28.28 5.06
N THR A 638 -12.04 -28.10 5.93
CA THR A 638 -12.33 -29.01 7.05
C THR A 638 -13.66 -29.73 6.81
N ASP A 639 -13.83 -30.92 7.36
CA ASP A 639 -15.02 -31.74 7.16
C ASP A 639 -16.32 -30.93 7.46
N PRO A 640 -17.15 -30.62 6.45
CA PRO A 640 -18.34 -29.79 6.61
C PRO A 640 -19.60 -30.57 6.99
N GLY A 641 -19.51 -31.91 7.11
CA GLY A 641 -20.65 -32.81 7.25
C GLY A 641 -21.66 -32.68 6.10
N ASP A 642 -22.91 -33.10 6.34
CA ASP A 642 -23.98 -33.07 5.34
C ASP A 642 -24.48 -31.65 4.96
N SER A 643 -24.01 -30.60 5.64
CA SER A 643 -24.47 -29.21 5.45
C SER A 643 -23.60 -28.36 4.54
N GLY A 644 -22.42 -28.84 4.12
CA GLY A 644 -21.51 -28.08 3.27
C GLY A 644 -22.05 -27.80 1.87
N PRO A 645 -21.48 -26.82 1.15
CA PRO A 645 -21.80 -26.61 -0.26
C PRO A 645 -21.39 -27.83 -1.09
N THR A 646 -22.08 -28.08 -2.21
CA THR A 646 -21.73 -29.19 -3.09
C THR A 646 -20.77 -28.75 -4.19
N ILE A 647 -19.96 -29.68 -4.71
CA ILE A 647 -19.13 -29.41 -5.89
C ILE A 647 -19.99 -29.05 -7.11
N GLN A 648 -21.24 -29.54 -7.15
CA GLN A 648 -22.19 -29.28 -8.21
C GLN A 648 -22.56 -27.80 -8.26
N ASP A 649 -22.91 -27.24 -7.10
CA ASP A 649 -23.35 -25.85 -6.97
C ASP A 649 -22.19 -24.86 -7.18
N LEU A 650 -20.99 -25.19 -6.68
CA LEU A 650 -19.86 -24.26 -6.69
C LEU A 650 -19.05 -24.26 -7.99
N TYR A 651 -18.90 -25.42 -8.64
CA TYR A 651 -18.01 -25.56 -9.79
C TYR A 651 -18.74 -26.12 -11.01
N ILE A 652 -19.38 -27.28 -10.91
CA ILE A 652 -19.82 -28.01 -12.12
C ILE A 652 -20.94 -27.27 -12.85
N ASP A 653 -22.02 -26.90 -12.17
CA ASP A 653 -23.17 -26.26 -12.81
C ASP A 653 -22.82 -24.85 -13.34
N PRO A 654 -22.08 -24.01 -12.59
CA PRO A 654 -21.54 -22.76 -13.13
C PRO A 654 -20.66 -22.93 -14.37
N LEU A 655 -19.75 -23.91 -14.38
CA LEU A 655 -18.88 -24.16 -15.53
C LEU A 655 -19.65 -24.64 -16.75
N VAL A 656 -20.63 -25.53 -16.58
CA VAL A 656 -21.52 -25.94 -17.67
C VAL A 656 -22.27 -24.74 -18.23
N ALA A 657 -22.89 -23.92 -17.38
CA ALA A 657 -23.63 -22.74 -17.82
C ALA A 657 -22.74 -21.74 -18.57
N LEU A 658 -21.55 -21.47 -18.06
CA LEU A 658 -20.57 -20.58 -18.69
C LEU A 658 -20.13 -21.12 -20.07
N LEU A 659 -19.78 -22.40 -20.15
CA LEU A 659 -19.29 -23.01 -21.38
C LEU A 659 -20.40 -23.16 -22.43
N ASP A 660 -21.62 -23.52 -22.04
CA ASP A 660 -22.77 -23.59 -22.95
C ASP A 660 -23.08 -22.22 -23.56
N ALA A 661 -22.97 -21.15 -22.77
CA ALA A 661 -23.15 -19.79 -23.27
C ALA A 661 -22.05 -19.40 -24.29
N GLN A 662 -20.82 -19.84 -24.08
CA GLN A 662 -19.70 -19.60 -25.00
C GLN A 662 -19.71 -20.51 -26.24
N ASN A 663 -20.43 -21.62 -26.17
CA ASN A 663 -20.50 -22.67 -27.19
C ASN A 663 -21.95 -22.93 -27.65
N PRO A 664 -22.66 -21.93 -28.20
CA PRO A 664 -24.07 -22.08 -28.61
C PRO A 664 -24.25 -22.99 -29.83
N ASP A 665 -23.17 -23.22 -30.60
CA ASP A 665 -23.17 -24.07 -31.79
C ASP A 665 -22.68 -25.48 -31.44
N SER A 666 -23.41 -26.50 -31.88
CA SER A 666 -23.02 -27.90 -31.66
C SER A 666 -21.63 -28.18 -32.24
N GLY A 667 -20.67 -28.56 -31.39
CA GLY A 667 -19.31 -28.95 -31.78
C GLY A 667 -18.25 -27.86 -31.64
N SER A 668 -18.56 -26.67 -31.13
CA SER A 668 -17.53 -25.73 -30.67
C SER A 668 -17.00 -26.15 -29.30
N SER A 669 -15.71 -25.88 -29.05
CA SER A 669 -14.99 -26.31 -27.85
C SER A 669 -14.13 -25.18 -27.30
N LYS A 670 -14.74 -23.99 -27.15
CA LYS A 670 -14.09 -22.82 -26.58
C LYS A 670 -14.01 -22.98 -25.05
N GLY A 671 -12.83 -22.72 -24.49
CA GLY A 671 -12.56 -22.63 -23.06
C GLY A 671 -13.19 -21.39 -22.40
N VAL A 672 -13.07 -21.27 -21.08
CA VAL A 672 -13.76 -20.25 -20.27
C VAL A 672 -13.33 -18.81 -20.54
N TYR A 673 -12.19 -18.61 -21.20
CA TYR A 673 -11.62 -17.29 -21.53
C TYR A 673 -11.70 -17.02 -23.04
N PRO A 674 -12.61 -16.15 -23.51
CA PRO A 674 -12.69 -15.81 -24.93
C PRO A 674 -11.40 -15.25 -25.53
N GLN A 675 -10.60 -14.52 -24.73
CA GLN A 675 -9.29 -13.96 -25.14
C GLN A 675 -8.26 -15.05 -25.49
N ASN A 676 -8.41 -16.25 -24.94
CA ASN A 676 -7.67 -17.43 -25.35
C ASN A 676 -8.61 -18.65 -25.30
N SER A 677 -9.46 -18.77 -26.31
CA SER A 677 -10.50 -19.81 -26.38
C SER A 677 -9.96 -21.25 -26.38
N THR A 678 -8.65 -21.47 -26.53
CA THR A 678 -8.03 -22.80 -26.41
C THR A 678 -7.48 -23.09 -25.02
N GLN A 679 -7.46 -22.10 -24.12
CA GLN A 679 -7.01 -22.28 -22.74
C GLN A 679 -7.98 -23.18 -21.98
N SER A 680 -7.50 -24.36 -21.59
CA SER A 680 -8.23 -25.25 -20.68
C SER A 680 -8.16 -24.71 -19.25
N LEU A 681 -9.28 -24.76 -18.54
CA LEU A 681 -9.33 -24.55 -17.09
C LEU A 681 -9.08 -25.88 -16.39
N VAL A 682 -8.15 -25.89 -15.43
CA VAL A 682 -7.89 -27.08 -14.63
C VAL A 682 -8.71 -27.05 -13.35
N LEU A 683 -9.66 -27.98 -13.22
CA LEU A 683 -10.38 -28.25 -11.97
C LEU A 683 -9.60 -29.31 -11.18
N LEU A 684 -8.86 -28.87 -10.16
CA LEU A 684 -8.16 -29.75 -9.25
C LEU A 684 -9.10 -30.18 -8.13
N VAL A 685 -9.32 -31.47 -7.97
CA VAL A 685 -10.21 -32.04 -6.96
C VAL A 685 -9.36 -32.81 -5.94
N ASP A 686 -9.21 -32.23 -4.75
CA ASP A 686 -8.39 -32.80 -3.68
C ASP A 686 -9.24 -33.67 -2.75
N PHE A 687 -8.92 -34.97 -2.68
CA PHE A 687 -9.75 -35.93 -1.95
C PHE A 687 -9.36 -35.94 -0.47
N LYS A 688 -10.21 -35.37 0.39
CA LYS A 688 -10.00 -35.39 1.84
C LYS A 688 -10.56 -36.64 2.52
N SER A 689 -11.58 -37.27 1.93
CA SER A 689 -12.19 -38.52 2.39
C SER A 689 -11.54 -39.78 1.77
N ASP A 690 -12.14 -40.97 1.98
CA ASP A 690 -11.70 -42.25 1.42
C ASP A 690 -11.57 -42.20 -0.11
N GLY A 691 -10.41 -42.59 -0.63
CA GLY A 691 -10.06 -42.41 -2.05
C GLY A 691 -10.95 -43.17 -3.04
N ASP A 692 -11.28 -44.43 -2.76
CA ASP A 692 -11.98 -45.30 -3.72
C ASP A 692 -13.45 -44.88 -3.91
N SER A 693 -14.15 -44.62 -2.81
CA SER A 693 -15.56 -44.18 -2.85
C SER A 693 -15.70 -42.74 -3.34
N THR A 694 -14.77 -41.86 -2.97
CA THR A 694 -14.73 -40.46 -3.45
C THR A 694 -14.48 -40.42 -4.96
N TRP A 695 -13.60 -41.28 -5.49
CA TRP A 695 -13.36 -41.39 -6.94
C TRP A 695 -14.64 -41.64 -7.71
N ASP A 696 -15.43 -42.64 -7.29
CA ASP A 696 -16.65 -43.03 -7.98
C ASP A 696 -17.71 -41.92 -7.92
N ALA A 697 -17.76 -41.16 -6.82
CA ALA A 697 -18.62 -39.99 -6.67
C ALA A 697 -18.19 -38.82 -7.58
N VAL A 698 -16.88 -38.52 -7.65
CA VAL A 698 -16.35 -37.44 -8.52
C VAL A 698 -16.55 -37.79 -9.98
N PHE A 699 -16.27 -39.03 -10.38
CA PHE A 699 -16.53 -39.49 -11.73
C PHE A 699 -17.99 -39.28 -12.15
N SER A 700 -18.91 -39.52 -11.22
CA SER A 700 -20.35 -39.35 -11.41
C SER A 700 -20.77 -37.87 -11.47
N SER A 701 -20.22 -37.00 -10.63
CA SER A 701 -20.56 -35.56 -10.62
C SER A 701 -20.09 -34.82 -11.87
N LEU A 702 -19.07 -35.34 -12.55
CA LEU A 702 -18.54 -34.79 -13.81
C LEU A 702 -19.41 -35.11 -15.03
N GLN A 703 -20.46 -35.92 -14.89
CA GLN A 703 -21.30 -36.36 -16.01
C GLN A 703 -21.87 -35.20 -16.85
N PRO A 704 -22.34 -34.06 -16.29
CA PRO A 704 -22.81 -32.93 -17.08
C PRO A 704 -21.75 -32.35 -18.03
N LEU A 705 -20.51 -32.18 -17.57
CA LEU A 705 -19.40 -31.72 -18.41
C LEU A 705 -19.04 -32.75 -19.48
N ARG A 706 -19.15 -34.04 -19.14
CA ARG A 706 -18.89 -35.15 -20.07
C ARG A 706 -19.94 -35.23 -21.18
N ASP A 707 -21.22 -35.11 -20.82
CA ASP A 707 -22.34 -35.11 -21.78
C ASP A 707 -22.25 -33.91 -22.74
N ALA A 708 -21.76 -32.78 -22.26
CA ALA A 708 -21.50 -31.58 -23.08
C ALA A 708 -20.19 -31.67 -23.90
N GLY A 709 -19.34 -32.67 -23.65
CA GLY A 709 -18.07 -32.86 -24.36
C GLY A 709 -16.96 -31.88 -23.95
N TYR A 710 -17.03 -31.33 -22.73
CA TYR A 710 -16.09 -30.30 -22.25
C TYR A 710 -14.86 -30.84 -21.50
N LEU A 711 -14.75 -32.15 -21.32
CA LEU A 711 -13.65 -32.76 -20.57
C LEU A 711 -12.48 -33.18 -21.48
N SER A 712 -11.27 -32.74 -21.11
CA SER A 712 -10.02 -33.26 -21.66
C SER A 712 -9.91 -34.75 -21.34
N HIS A 713 -9.35 -35.54 -22.26
CA HIS A 713 -9.26 -36.98 -22.09
C HIS A 713 -8.07 -37.60 -22.84
N TRP A 714 -7.71 -38.82 -22.48
CA TRP A 714 -6.78 -39.64 -23.23
C TRP A 714 -7.52 -40.50 -24.27
N ASP A 715 -7.18 -40.35 -25.55
CA ASP A 715 -7.86 -41.07 -26.65
C ASP A 715 -7.34 -42.50 -26.89
N GLY A 716 -6.37 -42.95 -26.08
CA GLY A 716 -5.63 -44.20 -26.26
C GLY A 716 -4.23 -44.00 -26.85
N SER A 717 -3.93 -42.81 -27.36
CA SER A 717 -2.64 -42.47 -28.00
C SER A 717 -2.04 -41.15 -27.55
N GLN A 718 -2.88 -40.15 -27.25
CA GLN A 718 -2.46 -38.81 -26.85
C GLN A 718 -3.49 -38.15 -25.93
N PHE A 719 -3.04 -37.11 -25.25
CA PHE A 719 -3.92 -36.22 -24.50
C PHE A 719 -4.68 -35.31 -25.48
N VAL A 720 -5.99 -35.32 -25.39
CA VAL A 720 -6.90 -34.47 -26.15
C VAL A 720 -7.41 -33.39 -25.20
N SER A 721 -6.95 -32.16 -25.40
CA SER A 721 -7.38 -31.01 -24.62
C SER A 721 -8.80 -30.59 -24.97
N ALA A 722 -9.58 -30.26 -23.95
CA ALA A 722 -10.91 -29.67 -24.02
C ALA A 722 -11.02 -28.52 -23.00
N PRO A 723 -12.16 -27.81 -22.93
CA PRO A 723 -12.35 -26.64 -22.07
C PRO A 723 -11.99 -26.86 -20.60
N ILE A 724 -12.25 -28.05 -20.06
CA ILE A 724 -11.96 -28.42 -18.66
C ILE A 724 -11.03 -29.62 -18.61
N THR A 725 -9.95 -29.51 -17.84
CA THR A 725 -9.09 -30.65 -17.49
C THR A 725 -9.28 -30.97 -16.01
N VAL A 726 -9.63 -32.21 -15.68
CA VAL A 726 -9.83 -32.62 -14.28
C VAL A 726 -8.57 -33.29 -13.75
N VAL A 727 -8.06 -32.75 -12.65
CA VAL A 727 -6.89 -33.30 -11.94
C VAL A 727 -7.32 -33.71 -10.54
N THR A 728 -6.93 -34.88 -10.07
CA THR A 728 -7.26 -35.40 -8.74
C THR A 728 -6.01 -35.48 -7.87
N SER A 729 -6.14 -35.08 -6.61
CA SER A 729 -5.06 -35.03 -5.62
C SER A 729 -5.51 -35.66 -4.28
N GLY A 730 -4.67 -35.58 -3.26
CA GLY A 730 -4.96 -36.04 -1.89
C GLY A 730 -5.02 -37.56 -1.82
N ASN A 731 -6.13 -38.09 -1.32
CA ASN A 731 -6.33 -39.54 -1.21
C ASN A 731 -6.70 -40.23 -2.54
N ALA A 732 -6.65 -39.53 -3.68
CA ALA A 732 -6.99 -40.10 -4.99
C ALA A 732 -6.08 -41.31 -5.34
N PRO A 733 -6.66 -42.48 -5.67
CA PRO A 733 -5.87 -43.68 -5.93
C PRO A 733 -5.38 -43.76 -7.39
N LEU A 734 -4.06 -43.76 -7.60
CA LEU A 734 -3.43 -43.99 -8.91
C LEU A 734 -3.96 -45.26 -9.62
N SER A 735 -4.31 -46.30 -8.86
CA SER A 735 -4.85 -47.55 -9.39
C SER A 735 -6.20 -47.38 -10.11
N LYS A 736 -7.01 -46.37 -9.75
CA LYS A 736 -8.26 -46.03 -10.45
C LYS A 736 -7.98 -45.18 -11.69
N ALA A 737 -7.11 -44.18 -11.58
CA ALA A 737 -6.70 -43.33 -12.70
C ALA A 737 -6.13 -44.15 -13.88
N ALA A 738 -5.32 -45.17 -13.59
CA ALA A 738 -4.72 -46.06 -14.58
C ALA A 738 -5.63 -47.22 -15.05
N ASN A 739 -6.87 -47.32 -14.56
CA ASN A 739 -7.76 -48.45 -14.83
C ASN A 739 -8.94 -48.02 -15.72
N GLY A 740 -8.94 -48.49 -16.97
CA GLY A 740 -10.00 -48.17 -17.95
C GLY A 740 -11.42 -48.68 -17.62
N SER A 741 -11.62 -49.42 -16.52
CA SER A 741 -12.97 -49.73 -16.01
C SER A 741 -13.45 -48.75 -14.94
N ALA A 742 -12.52 -48.16 -14.18
CA ALA A 742 -12.80 -47.15 -13.16
C ALA A 742 -12.72 -45.71 -13.70
N ASN A 743 -11.99 -45.52 -14.79
CA ASN A 743 -11.88 -44.29 -15.55
C ASN A 743 -12.13 -44.59 -17.05
N PRO A 744 -13.34 -45.05 -17.41
CA PRO A 744 -13.63 -45.53 -18.78
C PRO A 744 -13.55 -44.42 -19.82
N SER A 745 -13.81 -43.18 -19.43
CA SER A 745 -13.68 -42.00 -20.26
C SER A 745 -12.24 -41.46 -20.33
N GLN A 746 -11.35 -41.94 -19.45
CA GLN A 746 -9.95 -41.49 -19.33
C GLN A 746 -9.80 -39.97 -19.24
N ASP A 747 -10.67 -39.33 -18.45
CA ASP A 747 -10.83 -37.88 -18.34
C ASP A 747 -10.54 -37.31 -16.94
N MET A 748 -10.16 -38.18 -16.00
CA MET A 748 -9.63 -37.80 -14.69
C MET A 748 -8.15 -38.17 -14.61
N PHE A 749 -7.29 -37.18 -14.36
CA PHE A 749 -5.83 -37.32 -14.31
C PHE A 749 -5.31 -37.09 -12.89
N MET A 750 -4.16 -37.66 -12.55
CA MET A 750 -3.54 -37.47 -11.24
C MET A 750 -2.69 -36.20 -11.19
N ASP A 751 -2.61 -35.62 -9.99
CA ASP A 751 -1.48 -34.83 -9.53
C ASP A 751 -0.44 -35.76 -8.89
N SER A 752 0.78 -35.74 -9.41
CA SER A 752 1.92 -36.52 -8.90
C SER A 752 2.85 -35.66 -8.06
N ARG A 753 3.84 -36.25 -7.38
CA ARG A 753 4.80 -35.52 -6.55
C ARG A 753 6.13 -35.33 -7.25
N VAL A 754 6.48 -34.09 -7.60
CA VAL A 754 7.72 -33.80 -8.37
C VAL A 754 9.00 -33.97 -7.53
N ASP A 755 8.85 -33.94 -6.21
CA ASP A 755 9.87 -34.22 -5.21
C ASP A 755 10.01 -35.72 -4.86
N GLU A 756 9.19 -36.59 -5.48
CA GLU A 756 9.20 -38.04 -5.30
C GLU A 756 9.44 -38.81 -6.63
N SER A 757 9.33 -40.13 -6.61
CA SER A 757 9.47 -40.95 -7.81
C SER A 757 8.24 -40.84 -8.72
N LEU A 758 8.47 -40.41 -9.97
CA LEU A 758 7.46 -40.37 -11.03
C LEU A 758 7.29 -41.71 -11.78
N ASP A 759 7.66 -42.83 -11.14
CA ASP A 759 7.48 -44.17 -11.69
C ASP A 759 6.00 -44.60 -11.64
N GLY A 760 5.48 -45.14 -12.74
CA GLY A 760 4.06 -45.52 -12.88
C GLY A 760 3.14 -44.40 -13.38
N PHE A 761 3.62 -43.16 -13.35
CA PHE A 761 2.93 -41.99 -13.91
C PHE A 761 3.32 -41.79 -15.38
N ASN A 762 2.33 -41.46 -16.22
CA ASN A 762 2.51 -41.06 -17.62
C ASN A 762 1.31 -40.21 -18.09
N THR A 763 1.36 -39.69 -19.30
CA THR A 763 0.34 -38.77 -19.85
C THR A 763 -1.06 -39.37 -19.99
N SER A 764 -1.23 -40.69 -19.90
CA SER A 764 -2.56 -41.31 -19.90
C SER A 764 -3.25 -41.28 -18.54
N ASN A 765 -2.54 -40.95 -17.46
CA ASN A 765 -3.08 -41.00 -16.09
C ASN A 765 -2.68 -39.82 -15.21
N THR A 766 -1.83 -38.92 -15.67
CA THR A 766 -1.24 -37.82 -14.88
C THR A 766 -1.16 -36.56 -15.73
N TYR A 767 -1.42 -35.42 -15.10
CA TYR A 767 -1.37 -34.11 -15.76
C TYR A 767 -0.42 -33.16 -15.02
N TYR A 768 -0.45 -33.15 -13.69
CA TYR A 768 0.43 -32.34 -12.85
C TYR A 768 1.50 -33.17 -12.13
N ALA A 769 2.61 -32.51 -11.86
CA ALA A 769 3.60 -32.92 -10.87
C ALA A 769 3.87 -31.75 -9.95
N SER A 770 3.47 -31.91 -8.69
CA SER A 770 3.40 -30.81 -7.74
C SER A 770 4.25 -31.10 -6.50
N ALA A 771 4.67 -30.06 -5.79
CA ALA A 771 5.29 -30.23 -4.47
C ALA A 771 5.06 -29.03 -3.56
N ASP A 772 5.23 -29.27 -2.27
CA ASP A 772 5.30 -28.24 -1.23
C ASP A 772 6.60 -27.44 -1.42
N PHE A 773 6.52 -26.15 -1.67
CA PHE A 773 7.68 -25.34 -2.03
C PHE A 773 8.70 -25.29 -0.89
N GLU A 774 8.26 -25.17 0.37
CA GLU A 774 9.15 -25.02 1.51
C GLU A 774 10.03 -26.26 1.72
N SER A 775 9.43 -27.44 1.66
CA SER A 775 10.10 -28.72 1.83
C SER A 775 10.84 -29.16 0.56
N ALA A 776 10.29 -28.90 -0.62
CA ALA A 776 10.88 -29.31 -1.88
C ALA A 776 12.01 -28.38 -2.33
N ILE A 777 11.95 -27.08 -2.04
CA ILE A 777 12.93 -26.09 -2.48
C ILE A 777 13.60 -25.45 -1.27
N THR A 778 12.88 -24.63 -0.51
CA THR A 778 13.45 -23.90 0.64
C THR A 778 12.41 -23.22 1.52
N SER A 779 12.65 -23.20 2.83
CA SER A 779 11.86 -22.45 3.82
C SER A 779 12.23 -20.97 3.93
N SER A 780 13.20 -20.47 3.15
CA SER A 780 13.55 -19.05 3.11
C SER A 780 12.79 -18.38 1.96
N GLY A 781 11.64 -17.78 2.27
CA GLY A 781 10.71 -17.19 1.27
C GLY A 781 11.14 -15.85 0.67
N SER A 782 12.44 -15.55 0.58
CA SER A 782 12.94 -14.25 0.08
C SER A 782 13.59 -14.41 -1.30
N ALA A 783 13.27 -13.47 -2.21
CA ALA A 783 13.98 -13.32 -3.47
C ALA A 783 15.38 -12.67 -3.25
N PRO A 784 16.39 -13.01 -4.08
CA PRO A 784 16.38 -14.08 -5.08
C PRO A 784 16.67 -15.46 -4.45
N LEU A 785 16.24 -16.54 -5.09
CA LEU A 785 16.62 -17.88 -4.65
C LEU A 785 18.14 -18.09 -4.72
N SER A 786 18.70 -18.82 -3.76
CA SER A 786 20.10 -19.24 -3.82
C SER A 786 20.36 -20.09 -5.07
N SER A 787 21.56 -20.01 -5.64
CA SER A 787 21.88 -20.77 -6.87
C SER A 787 21.66 -22.28 -6.73
N SER A 788 21.81 -22.84 -5.52
CA SER A 788 21.49 -24.25 -5.26
C SER A 788 19.99 -24.54 -5.30
N ASN A 789 19.16 -23.62 -4.79
CA ASN A 789 17.72 -23.75 -4.80
C ASN A 789 17.15 -23.55 -6.22
N GLN A 790 17.69 -22.60 -6.98
CA GLN A 790 17.38 -22.42 -8.40
C GLN A 790 17.67 -23.69 -9.21
N GLN A 791 18.83 -24.33 -9.01
CA GLN A 791 19.15 -25.58 -9.68
C GLN A 791 18.18 -26.71 -9.28
N LYS A 792 17.84 -26.82 -8.00
CA LYS A 792 16.91 -27.84 -7.49
C LYS A 792 15.51 -27.68 -8.10
N LEU A 793 15.02 -26.43 -8.18
CA LEU A 793 13.76 -26.09 -8.84
C LEU A 793 13.80 -26.47 -10.33
N SER A 794 14.86 -26.06 -11.04
CA SER A 794 15.04 -26.38 -12.46
C SER A 794 15.09 -27.88 -12.75
N ASP A 795 15.76 -28.67 -11.89
CA ASP A 795 15.85 -30.12 -12.04
C ASP A 795 14.48 -30.81 -11.87
N GLN A 796 13.69 -30.36 -10.89
CA GLN A 796 12.35 -30.88 -10.63
C GLN A 796 11.37 -30.52 -11.76
N VAL A 797 11.33 -29.24 -12.16
CA VAL A 797 10.53 -28.76 -13.29
C VAL A 797 10.88 -29.56 -14.56
N SER A 798 12.16 -29.73 -14.84
CA SER A 798 12.64 -30.54 -15.98
C SER A 798 12.18 -32.00 -15.89
N ALA A 799 12.18 -32.60 -14.70
CA ALA A 799 11.74 -33.98 -14.50
C ALA A 799 10.24 -34.16 -14.80
N ALA A 800 9.41 -33.19 -14.41
CA ALA A 800 7.99 -33.14 -14.77
C ALA A 800 7.79 -33.00 -16.29
N HIS A 801 8.47 -32.02 -16.91
CA HIS A 801 8.35 -31.75 -18.35
C HIS A 801 8.78 -32.93 -19.21
N VAL A 802 9.83 -33.68 -18.83
CA VAL A 802 10.28 -34.90 -19.54
C VAL A 802 9.20 -35.98 -19.56
N LYS A 803 8.34 -36.04 -18.54
CA LYS A 803 7.19 -36.95 -18.47
C LYS A 803 5.95 -36.42 -19.20
N GLY A 804 5.98 -35.16 -19.64
CA GLY A 804 4.86 -34.44 -20.24
C GLY A 804 3.87 -33.89 -19.20
N PHE A 805 4.31 -33.69 -17.96
CA PHE A 805 3.48 -33.11 -16.89
C PHE A 805 3.78 -31.62 -16.75
N LEU A 806 2.82 -30.86 -16.24
CA LEU A 806 3.04 -29.48 -15.83
C LEU A 806 3.47 -29.45 -14.35
N ALA A 807 4.48 -28.65 -14.04
CA ALA A 807 5.03 -28.48 -12.71
C ALA A 807 4.31 -27.33 -11.97
N ARG A 808 3.92 -27.57 -10.72
CA ARG A 808 3.42 -26.52 -9.82
C ARG A 808 3.93 -26.72 -8.39
N TYR A 809 3.89 -25.67 -7.59
CA TYR A 809 4.30 -25.73 -6.19
C TYR A 809 3.26 -25.04 -5.33
N TRP A 810 2.84 -25.64 -4.22
CA TRP A 810 2.00 -24.96 -3.20
C TRP A 810 2.86 -24.48 -2.03
N ASP A 811 2.27 -23.67 -1.15
CA ASP A 811 2.99 -22.93 -0.10
C ASP A 811 4.15 -22.10 -0.66
N ILE A 812 3.92 -21.48 -1.82
CA ILE A 812 4.92 -20.60 -2.43
C ILE A 812 4.98 -19.26 -1.68
N PRO A 813 6.16 -18.64 -1.59
CA PRO A 813 6.36 -17.36 -0.92
C PRO A 813 5.65 -16.19 -1.62
N SER A 814 5.73 -15.00 -1.02
CA SER A 814 5.09 -13.76 -1.49
C SER A 814 5.43 -13.40 -2.95
N SER A 815 4.68 -12.44 -3.50
CA SER A 815 4.72 -12.04 -4.92
C SER A 815 6.12 -11.68 -5.45
N ASP A 816 7.05 -11.31 -4.58
CA ASP A 816 8.45 -11.01 -4.91
C ASP A 816 9.18 -12.17 -5.63
N LEU A 817 8.76 -13.43 -5.42
CA LEU A 817 9.38 -14.61 -6.03
C LEU A 817 8.63 -15.13 -7.27
N TRP A 818 7.41 -14.66 -7.53
CA TRP A 818 6.55 -15.25 -8.57
C TRP A 818 7.15 -15.15 -9.97
N GLN A 819 7.76 -14.02 -10.33
CA GLN A 819 8.44 -13.88 -11.63
C GLN A 819 9.62 -14.85 -11.76
N GLU A 820 10.40 -15.04 -10.69
CA GLU A 820 11.54 -15.98 -10.69
C GLU A 820 11.07 -17.44 -10.83
N LEU A 821 9.91 -17.80 -10.25
CA LEU A 821 9.30 -19.13 -10.42
C LEU A 821 8.84 -19.35 -11.86
N VAL A 822 8.17 -18.36 -12.47
CA VAL A 822 7.76 -18.40 -13.88
C VAL A 822 8.97 -18.53 -14.80
N ASP A 823 10.01 -17.72 -14.58
CA ASP A 823 11.26 -17.76 -15.36
C ASP A 823 12.00 -19.09 -15.21
N SER A 824 11.80 -19.79 -14.08
CA SER A 824 12.35 -21.12 -13.82
C SER A 824 11.53 -22.26 -14.47
N GLY A 825 10.43 -21.93 -15.17
CA GLY A 825 9.59 -22.87 -15.89
C GLY A 825 8.48 -23.52 -15.06
N VAL A 826 8.13 -22.95 -13.89
CA VAL A 826 6.95 -23.38 -13.14
C VAL A 826 5.69 -23.02 -13.95
N ASP A 827 4.86 -24.01 -14.25
CA ASP A 827 3.74 -23.87 -15.19
C ASP A 827 2.49 -23.25 -14.56
N LYS A 828 2.37 -23.33 -13.22
CA LYS A 828 1.27 -22.75 -12.44
C LYS A 828 1.78 -22.21 -11.10
N LEU A 829 1.54 -20.92 -10.86
CA LEU A 829 1.73 -20.28 -9.56
C LEU A 829 0.55 -20.60 -8.64
N ASN A 830 0.80 -21.18 -7.48
CA ASN A 830 -0.25 -21.47 -6.49
C ASN A 830 -0.51 -20.21 -5.67
N VAL A 831 -1.66 -19.57 -5.88
CA VAL A 831 -1.95 -18.24 -5.32
C VAL A 831 -3.12 -18.28 -4.36
N ASP A 832 -2.91 -17.73 -3.16
CA ASP A 832 -3.98 -17.47 -2.19
C ASP A 832 -4.51 -16.02 -2.31
N ASP A 833 -3.68 -15.09 -2.79
CA ASP A 833 -4.03 -13.70 -3.04
C ASP A 833 -4.32 -13.48 -4.54
N LEU A 834 -5.61 -13.46 -4.88
CA LEU A 834 -6.09 -13.25 -6.26
C LEU A 834 -5.98 -11.80 -6.72
N ASP A 835 -5.92 -10.85 -5.78
CA ASP A 835 -5.81 -9.43 -6.08
C ASP A 835 -4.36 -9.10 -6.48
N ALA A 836 -3.39 -9.68 -5.76
CA ALA A 836 -1.99 -9.61 -6.11
C ALA A 836 -1.72 -10.23 -7.49
N VAL A 837 -2.28 -11.42 -7.80
CA VAL A 837 -2.03 -12.03 -9.12
C VAL A 837 -2.71 -11.26 -10.27
N ALA A 838 -3.89 -10.69 -10.03
CA ALA A 838 -4.62 -9.93 -11.05
C ALA A 838 -3.93 -8.60 -11.43
N SER A 839 -3.15 -8.03 -10.51
CA SER A 839 -2.44 -6.77 -10.66
C SER A 839 -1.02 -6.90 -11.25
N VAL A 840 -0.47 -8.12 -11.36
CA VAL A 840 0.87 -8.37 -11.93
C VAL A 840 0.81 -8.48 -13.46
N ASP A 841 1.63 -7.68 -14.15
CA ASP A 841 1.94 -7.89 -15.58
C ASP A 841 3.21 -8.73 -15.71
N PHE A 842 3.07 -10.07 -15.72
CA PHE A 842 4.20 -10.99 -15.81
C PHE A 842 5.03 -10.73 -17.07
N HIS A 843 6.36 -10.68 -16.90
CA HIS A 843 7.29 -10.69 -18.01
C HIS A 843 7.32 -12.10 -18.60
N ILE A 844 6.62 -12.31 -19.70
CA ILE A 844 6.73 -13.58 -20.43
C ILE A 844 8.02 -13.49 -21.24
N SER A 845 9.02 -14.32 -20.88
CA SER A 845 10.22 -14.43 -21.69
C SER A 845 9.88 -15.10 -23.02
N SER A 846 10.34 -14.49 -24.12
CA SER A 846 10.13 -14.92 -25.50
C SER A 846 10.82 -16.25 -25.83
#